data_AF-A0A8T1YIA1-F1
#
_entry.id   AF-A0A8T1YIA1-F1
#
_cell.length_a   1.000
_cell.length_b   1.000
_cell.length_c   1.000
_cell.angle_alpha   90.00
_cell.angle_beta   90.00
_cell.angle_gamma   90.00
#
_symmetry.space_group_name_H-M   'P 1'
#
loop_
_entity.id
_entity.type
_entity.pdbx_description
1 polymer ?
#
loop_
_entity_poly.entity_id
_entity_poly.type
_entity_poly.pdbx_seq_one_letter_code
_entity_poly.pdbx_strand_id
1 'polypeptide(L)'
;MGDAIIADPLLCIDHETVAEKKKKKQSNYLKLALFLLLILVATSGYSFNDNITAVLLSRQTIDDHSLSLGTVSDVVESENGVVAADDARCSEIGASVLRRGGHAVDAAVAITLCVGVVNPMSSGIGGGSFLIVSSQKDSKVEAFDMRETAPLAASKDMYKNDASAKSLGALSMGVPGEIAGLYEAWKRYGRLPWKPLFEPAIELARGGFVVHPYLGKAISSHAAMILKDPGLRSVFSRNGQVLKPGETCYNPELARSLETISEQGPGAFYNGTVGEKLVNDVKKAGGIITMDDLRSYKVRVTNAMSADVMGYTIHGMPPPSGGTVGFSMVIDILDSYSNLYTASGRDLGLHRLIEAMKHMFAARMDLGDPGFVNITNAMNQMLSKTHAEEIRKRIFDNTTFPPEYYLNRWSQLRDQGTSHFCIVDADRNSVSMTSTVNYGFGAGVLSPSTGIVLNNEMDDFSVPAEITPDRLPPAPTNFIEPNKRPLSSMTPLVITKDGEFVAALGGAGGMHIIPAVLQVFLNCFVLNMKPKQAVESARIYHRLIPNVVSYENFTAINGDHIGVSEDTKMFLAERGHELKAVSGGAIVQLIVQSFKEEKEDEMIIEIGRKIGKKSKPSKGLLTAVCDPRKDGKPAAV
;
A
#
# COMPACT_ATOMS: atom_id res chain seq x y z
N MET A 1 -44.26 -4.33 80.20
CA MET A 1 -43.60 -5.29 81.12
C MET A 1 -42.14 -5.28 80.71
N GLY A 2 -41.28 -4.45 81.30
CA GLY A 2 -40.74 -4.63 82.67
C GLY A 2 -39.73 -5.78 82.60
N ASP A 3 -38.43 -5.66 82.85
CA ASP A 3 -37.68 -4.72 83.70
C ASP A 3 -36.22 -4.58 83.26
N ALA A 4 -35.62 -3.48 83.71
CA ALA A 4 -34.20 -3.16 83.67
C ALA A 4 -33.43 -3.77 84.86
N ILE A 5 -32.09 -3.64 84.84
CA ILE A 5 -31.14 -3.30 85.95
C ILE A 5 -29.81 -4.10 85.82
N ILE A 6 -28.72 -3.49 85.31
CA ILE A 6 -27.54 -2.86 86.00
C ILE A 6 -26.49 -3.88 86.52
N ALA A 7 -25.24 -3.78 86.02
CA ALA A 7 -24.01 -3.46 86.80
C ALA A 7 -22.69 -3.72 86.02
N ASP A 8 -21.82 -2.71 86.02
CA ASP A 8 -20.37 -2.67 85.70
C ASP A 8 -19.59 -2.64 87.05
N PRO A 9 -18.24 -2.53 87.21
CA PRO A 9 -17.04 -2.95 86.44
C PRO A 9 -16.03 -3.75 87.32
N LEU A 10 -14.82 -4.03 86.77
CA LEU A 10 -13.47 -4.08 87.41
C LEU A 10 -12.64 -5.38 87.36
N LEU A 11 -11.42 -5.15 86.84
CA LEU A 11 -10.12 -5.84 87.03
C LEU A 11 -9.81 -7.06 86.16
N CYS A 12 -8.91 -6.88 85.19
CA CYS A 12 -7.55 -7.45 85.25
C CYS A 12 -6.67 -6.99 84.06
N ILE A 13 -5.81 -6.01 84.37
CA ILE A 13 -4.38 -5.89 84.03
C ILE A 13 -3.89 -6.55 82.72
N ASP A 14 -3.46 -5.70 81.81
CA ASP A 14 -2.66 -5.98 80.62
C ASP A 14 -1.34 -6.72 80.95
N HIS A 15 -1.14 -7.86 80.30
CA HIS A 15 0.19 -8.43 80.05
C HIS A 15 0.36 -8.65 78.55
N GLU A 16 0.78 -7.61 77.82
CA GLU A 16 1.32 -7.77 76.45
C GLU A 16 2.53 -8.70 76.52
N THR A 17 2.40 -9.88 75.95
CA THR A 17 3.42 -10.92 75.99
C THR A 17 4.61 -10.57 75.09
N VAL A 18 5.79 -11.12 75.39
CA VAL A 18 7.03 -10.93 74.59
C VAL A 18 6.83 -11.30 73.10
N ALA A 19 5.85 -12.13 72.78
CA ALA A 19 5.44 -12.47 71.42
C ALA A 19 4.75 -11.31 70.67
N GLU A 20 3.94 -10.49 71.36
CA GLU A 20 3.32 -9.29 70.79
C GLU A 20 4.33 -8.19 70.54
N LYS A 21 5.33 -8.00 71.42
CA LYS A 21 6.46 -7.10 71.15
C LYS A 21 7.27 -7.53 69.93
N LYS A 22 7.48 -8.83 69.71
CA LYS A 22 8.16 -9.33 68.49
C LYS A 22 7.31 -9.10 67.22
N LYS A 23 5.99 -9.35 67.26
CA LYS A 23 5.09 -9.07 66.12
C LYS A 23 4.98 -7.58 65.80
N LYS A 24 4.88 -6.70 66.80
CA LYS A 24 4.90 -5.23 66.61
C LYS A 24 6.23 -4.76 66.03
N LYS A 25 7.37 -5.29 66.51
CA LYS A 25 8.69 -4.93 65.97
C LYS A 25 8.87 -5.40 64.52
N GLN A 26 8.44 -6.62 64.20
CA GLN A 26 8.50 -7.19 62.85
C GLN A 26 7.54 -6.46 61.88
N SER A 27 6.35 -6.06 62.35
CA SER A 27 5.41 -5.20 61.60
C SER A 27 6.00 -3.81 61.33
N ASN A 28 6.71 -3.22 62.30
CA ASN A 28 7.36 -1.93 62.12
C ASN A 28 8.56 -2.01 61.16
N TYR A 29 9.34 -3.10 61.16
CA TYR A 29 10.38 -3.33 60.15
C TYR A 29 9.80 -3.55 58.76
N LEU A 30 8.65 -4.22 58.64
CA LEU A 30 7.96 -4.41 57.35
C LEU A 30 7.38 -3.09 56.82
N LYS A 31 6.80 -2.26 57.70
CA LYS A 31 6.34 -0.90 57.34
C LYS A 31 7.49 0.02 56.97
N LEU A 32 8.61 -0.05 57.68
CA LEU A 32 9.82 0.72 57.36
C LEU A 32 10.46 0.23 56.06
N ALA A 33 10.46 -1.07 55.79
CA ALA A 33 10.93 -1.65 54.53
C ALA A 33 10.02 -1.26 53.36
N LEU A 34 8.69 -1.26 53.52
CA LEU A 34 7.75 -0.75 52.51
C LEU A 34 7.93 0.75 52.28
N PHE A 35 8.16 1.53 53.34
CA PHE A 35 8.38 2.97 53.24
C PHE A 35 9.71 3.30 52.55
N LEU A 36 10.78 2.54 52.85
CA LEU A 36 12.06 2.66 52.15
C LEU A 36 11.98 2.16 50.71
N LEU A 37 11.17 1.14 50.41
CA LEU A 37 10.90 0.68 49.04
C LEU A 37 10.11 1.74 48.25
N LEU A 38 9.14 2.41 48.88
CA LEU A 38 8.40 3.53 48.29
C LEU A 38 9.31 4.74 48.03
N ILE A 39 10.27 5.02 48.92
CA ILE A 39 11.29 6.06 48.68
C ILE A 39 12.23 5.63 47.54
N LEU A 40 12.64 4.35 47.47
CA LEU A 40 13.46 3.82 46.38
C LEU A 40 12.74 3.87 45.03
N VAL A 41 11.43 3.61 45.00
CA VAL A 41 10.58 3.77 43.80
C VAL A 41 10.38 5.25 43.45
N ALA A 42 10.24 6.13 44.45
CA ALA A 42 10.17 7.57 44.22
C ALA A 42 11.50 8.17 43.73
N THR A 43 12.66 7.67 44.19
CA THR A 43 13.98 8.13 43.75
C THR A 43 14.45 7.48 42.45
N SER A 44 13.98 6.28 42.12
CA SER A 44 14.20 5.66 40.79
C SER A 44 13.20 6.16 39.74
N GLY A 45 12.04 6.68 40.17
CA GLY A 45 11.10 7.46 39.34
C GLY A 45 11.63 8.83 38.89
N TYR A 46 12.72 9.31 39.50
CA TYR A 46 13.38 10.57 39.12
C TYR A 46 14.45 10.42 38.02
N SER A 47 14.63 9.24 37.44
CA SER A 47 15.44 9.04 36.23
C SER A 47 14.64 8.53 35.02
N PHE A 48 13.30 8.58 35.09
CA PHE A 48 12.39 8.26 33.97
C PHE A 48 11.47 9.42 33.57
N ASN A 49 11.71 10.62 34.10
CA ASN A 49 10.80 11.76 33.93
C ASN A 49 11.12 12.67 32.72
N ASP A 50 12.20 12.41 31.98
CA ASP A 50 12.50 13.16 30.75
C ASP A 50 11.66 12.73 29.54
N ASN A 51 10.98 11.56 29.61
CA ASN A 51 10.12 11.07 28.53
C ASN A 51 8.62 11.33 28.73
N ILE A 52 8.17 11.62 29.95
CA ILE A 52 6.75 11.92 30.22
C ILE A 52 6.45 13.41 30.01
N THR A 53 7.44 14.28 30.24
CA THR A 53 7.31 15.71 29.95
C THR A 53 7.19 15.99 28.45
N ALA A 54 7.78 15.16 27.58
CA ALA A 54 7.58 15.22 26.13
C ALA A 54 6.16 14.79 25.69
N VAL A 55 5.50 13.91 26.46
CA VAL A 55 4.13 13.44 26.19
C VAL A 55 3.06 14.37 26.78
N LEU A 56 3.41 15.17 27.79
CA LEU A 56 2.52 16.19 28.36
C LEU A 56 2.68 17.56 27.68
N LEU A 57 3.85 17.88 27.12
CA LEU A 57 4.07 19.08 26.31
C LEU A 57 3.55 18.95 24.86
N SER A 58 3.23 17.74 24.38
CA SER A 58 2.47 17.56 23.13
C SER A 58 0.95 17.71 23.30
N ARG A 59 0.48 17.94 24.53
CA ARG A 59 -0.94 17.96 24.90
C ARG A 59 -1.55 19.35 25.05
N GLN A 60 -0.78 20.42 24.78
CA GLN A 60 -1.28 21.78 24.68
C GLN A 60 -1.11 22.29 23.23
N THR A 61 -2.21 22.81 22.69
CA THR A 61 -2.44 23.35 21.33
C THR A 61 -2.54 22.33 20.20
N ILE A 62 -3.58 21.49 20.24
CA ILE A 62 -4.43 21.28 19.05
C ILE A 62 -5.62 22.22 19.24
N ASP A 63 -5.33 23.52 19.21
CA ASP A 63 -6.35 24.54 19.03
C ASP A 63 -6.31 24.95 17.56
N ASP A 64 -7.52 25.06 17.02
CA ASP A 64 -8.01 25.47 15.71
C ASP A 64 -7.18 26.54 14.95
N HIS A 65 -5.94 26.22 14.61
CA HIS A 65 -5.19 26.96 13.62
C HIS A 65 -5.59 26.47 12.24
N SER A 66 -6.45 27.26 11.59
CA SER A 66 -6.51 27.39 10.15
C SER A 66 -5.08 27.34 9.61
N LEU A 67 -4.70 26.18 9.05
CA LEU A 67 -3.50 26.02 8.24
C LEU A 67 -3.56 27.13 7.19
N SER A 68 -2.77 28.18 7.39
CA SER A 68 -2.42 29.05 6.27
C SER A 68 -1.85 28.11 5.21
N LEU A 69 -2.46 28.07 4.02
CA LEU A 69 -1.89 27.41 2.85
C LEU A 69 -0.54 28.08 2.52
N GLY A 70 0.50 27.75 3.27
CA GLY A 70 1.85 27.75 2.75
C GLY A 70 1.90 26.66 1.68
N THR A 71 2.49 26.95 0.54
CA THR A 71 2.64 26.02 -0.57
C THR A 71 3.42 24.76 -0.13
N VAL A 72 2.70 23.74 0.33
CA VAL A 72 3.27 22.43 0.68
C VAL A 72 3.65 21.72 -0.62
N SER A 73 4.97 21.65 -0.87
CA SER A 73 5.59 21.06 -2.05
C SER A 73 5.22 19.58 -2.23
N ASP A 74 4.94 19.15 -3.47
CA ASP A 74 4.77 17.74 -3.85
C ASP A 74 6.09 16.94 -3.86
N VAL A 75 7.16 17.56 -3.36
CA VAL A 75 8.52 17.03 -3.30
C VAL A 75 9.14 17.39 -1.95
N VAL A 76 9.79 16.42 -1.31
CA VAL A 76 10.65 16.63 -0.14
C VAL A 76 11.97 15.91 -0.33
N GLU A 77 13.02 16.43 0.30
CA GLU A 77 14.36 15.85 0.26
C GLU A 77 14.89 15.63 1.68
N SER A 78 15.56 14.50 1.91
CA SER A 78 16.25 14.22 3.17
C SER A 78 17.39 13.23 2.99
N GLU A 79 18.41 13.33 3.83
CA GLU A 79 19.49 12.35 3.92
C GLU A 79 19.14 11.22 4.92
N ASN A 80 18.13 11.40 5.77
CA ASN A 80 17.78 10.50 6.87
C ASN A 80 16.60 9.57 6.59
N GLY A 81 15.68 9.94 5.71
CA GLY A 81 14.55 9.09 5.38
C GLY A 81 13.37 9.89 4.84
N VAL A 82 12.60 9.26 3.98
CA VAL A 82 11.47 9.88 3.31
C VAL A 82 10.34 8.87 3.09
N VAL A 83 9.12 9.40 3.01
CA VAL A 83 7.89 8.65 2.75
C VAL A 83 7.13 9.35 1.63
N ALA A 84 6.63 8.59 0.67
CA ALA A 84 5.70 9.04 -0.35
C ALA A 84 4.46 8.13 -0.31
N ALA A 85 3.38 8.60 0.31
CA ALA A 85 2.09 7.91 0.35
C ALA A 85 1.00 8.73 -0.35
N ASP A 86 -0.04 8.04 -0.81
CA ASP A 86 -1.15 8.63 -1.55
C ASP A 86 -2.17 9.40 -0.68
N ASP A 87 -1.89 9.55 0.61
CA ASP A 87 -2.54 10.46 1.56
C ASP A 87 -1.48 11.16 2.44
N ALA A 88 -1.52 12.49 2.49
CA ALA A 88 -0.57 13.31 3.24
C ALA A 88 -0.45 12.96 4.74
N ARG A 89 -1.59 12.63 5.39
CA ARG A 89 -1.60 12.28 6.82
C ARG A 89 -0.84 10.98 7.06
N CYS A 90 -1.02 10.02 6.15
CA CYS A 90 -0.35 8.73 6.25
C CYS A 90 1.15 8.85 5.95
N SER A 91 1.57 9.71 5.02
CA SER A 91 2.99 10.03 4.85
C SER A 91 3.63 10.55 6.13
N GLU A 92 2.97 11.50 6.80
CA GLU A 92 3.48 12.08 8.05
C GLU A 92 3.49 11.07 9.20
N ILE A 93 2.48 10.21 9.32
CA ILE A 93 2.48 9.08 10.26
C ILE A 93 3.69 8.17 10.00
N GLY A 94 3.96 7.83 8.74
CA GLY A 94 5.14 7.07 8.35
C GLY A 94 6.44 7.75 8.74
N ALA A 95 6.60 9.04 8.43
CA ALA A 95 7.77 9.82 8.79
C ALA A 95 7.96 9.90 10.32
N SER A 96 6.87 10.02 11.09
CA SER A 96 6.93 10.00 12.55
C SER A 96 7.46 8.68 13.11
N VAL A 97 7.12 7.55 12.47
CA VAL A 97 7.63 6.22 12.82
C VAL A 97 9.13 6.13 12.54
N LEU A 98 9.58 6.66 11.39
CA LEU A 98 11.00 6.72 11.07
C LEU A 98 11.78 7.63 12.02
N ARG A 99 11.24 8.81 12.41
CA ARG A 99 11.85 9.71 13.40
C ARG A 99 12.06 9.04 14.77
N ARG A 100 11.23 8.06 15.11
CA ARG A 100 11.36 7.24 16.33
C ARG A 100 12.36 6.09 16.20
N GLY A 101 13.11 6.02 15.10
CA GLY A 101 14.08 4.96 14.83
C GLY A 101 13.48 3.68 14.26
N GLY A 102 12.23 3.73 13.76
CA GLY A 102 11.58 2.60 13.10
C GLY A 102 12.25 2.23 11.78
N HIS A 103 12.12 0.96 11.42
CA HIS A 103 12.46 0.44 10.11
C HIS A 103 11.44 0.92 9.07
N ALA A 104 11.80 0.91 7.78
CA ALA A 104 10.86 1.15 6.68
C ALA A 104 9.59 0.26 6.77
N VAL A 105 9.72 -0.96 7.29
CA VAL A 105 8.60 -1.88 7.55
C VAL A 105 7.71 -1.46 8.72
N ASP A 106 8.26 -0.90 9.80
CA ASP A 106 7.43 -0.36 10.89
C ASP A 106 6.55 0.80 10.36
N ALA A 107 7.15 1.67 9.55
CA ALA A 107 6.43 2.75 8.89
C ALA A 107 5.38 2.20 7.91
N ALA A 108 5.70 1.14 7.16
CA ALA A 108 4.75 0.49 6.26
C ALA A 108 3.51 -0.04 6.99
N VAL A 109 3.66 -0.67 8.16
CA VAL A 109 2.52 -1.10 8.99
C VAL A 109 1.63 0.08 9.36
N ALA A 110 2.21 1.16 9.88
CA ALA A 110 1.43 2.33 10.31
C ALA A 110 0.74 3.04 9.13
N ILE A 111 1.43 3.15 7.98
CA ILE A 111 0.89 3.76 6.76
C ILE A 111 -0.27 2.92 6.22
N THR A 112 -0.11 1.60 6.08
CA THR A 112 -1.17 0.73 5.54
C THR A 112 -2.44 0.83 6.38
N LEU A 113 -2.32 0.81 7.71
CA LEU A 113 -3.47 0.96 8.62
C LEU A 113 -4.11 2.36 8.51
N CYS A 114 -3.30 3.42 8.43
CA CYS A 114 -3.80 4.78 8.22
C CYS A 114 -4.58 4.88 6.90
N VAL A 115 -3.99 4.41 5.80
CA VAL A 115 -4.59 4.45 4.45
C VAL A 115 -5.88 3.62 4.41
N GLY A 116 -5.93 2.47 5.09
CA GLY A 116 -7.15 1.68 5.25
C GLY A 116 -8.28 2.38 6.02
N VAL A 117 -7.95 3.37 6.86
CA VAL A 117 -8.95 4.19 7.59
C VAL A 117 -9.40 5.38 6.76
N VAL A 118 -8.46 6.12 6.17
CA VAL A 118 -8.75 7.41 5.52
C VAL A 118 -9.02 7.31 4.02
N ASN A 119 -8.67 6.18 3.41
CA ASN A 119 -8.98 5.85 2.03
C ASN A 119 -9.58 4.42 1.88
N PRO A 120 -10.65 4.10 2.62
CA PRO A 120 -11.23 2.75 2.68
C PRO A 120 -11.90 2.32 1.36
N MET A 121 -12.07 3.26 0.43
CA MET A 121 -12.55 2.95 -0.93
C MET A 121 -11.52 2.17 -1.75
N SER A 122 -10.23 2.27 -1.43
CA SER A 122 -9.13 1.70 -2.22
C SER A 122 -8.45 0.52 -1.57
N SER A 123 -8.43 0.46 -0.24
CA SER A 123 -7.53 -0.42 0.52
C SER A 123 -8.01 -0.58 1.96
N GLY A 124 -7.49 -1.58 2.67
CA GLY A 124 -7.66 -1.76 4.10
C GLY A 124 -7.66 -3.23 4.51
N ILE A 125 -7.79 -3.47 5.83
CA ILE A 125 -7.57 -4.79 6.44
C ILE A 125 -8.55 -5.89 5.97
N GLY A 126 -9.59 -5.51 5.25
CA GLY A 126 -10.52 -6.41 4.58
C GLY A 126 -10.07 -6.88 3.19
N GLY A 127 -8.91 -6.46 2.71
CA GLY A 127 -8.33 -6.85 1.43
C GLY A 127 -6.93 -7.43 1.53
N GLY A 128 -6.09 -7.13 0.55
CA GLY A 128 -4.78 -7.73 0.35
C GLY A 128 -3.76 -6.75 -0.20
N SER A 129 -2.51 -7.21 -0.33
CA SER A 129 -1.40 -6.35 -0.71
C SER A 129 -0.24 -7.11 -1.33
N PHE A 130 0.62 -6.36 -2.01
CA PHE A 130 1.97 -6.78 -2.34
C PHE A 130 2.98 -5.81 -1.77
N LEU A 131 4.00 -6.35 -1.12
CA LEU A 131 5.06 -5.59 -0.46
C LEU A 131 6.42 -6.10 -0.93
N ILE A 132 7.25 -5.19 -1.43
CA ILE A 132 8.67 -5.41 -1.68
C ILE A 132 9.45 -4.75 -0.55
N VAL A 133 10.31 -5.53 0.11
CA VAL A 133 11.25 -5.03 1.13
C VAL A 133 12.67 -5.24 0.65
N SER A 134 13.45 -4.18 0.56
CA SER A 134 14.90 -4.25 0.40
C SER A 134 15.57 -3.97 1.73
N SER A 135 16.29 -4.97 2.27
CA SER A 135 17.08 -4.87 3.49
C SER A 135 18.55 -4.69 3.13
N GLN A 136 19.14 -3.56 3.54
CA GLN A 136 20.56 -3.26 3.28
C GLN A 136 21.48 -4.10 4.16
N LYS A 137 21.02 -4.44 5.37
CA LYS A 137 21.79 -5.24 6.32
C LYS A 137 22.08 -6.65 5.77
N ASP A 138 21.11 -7.21 5.06
CA ASP A 138 21.18 -8.59 4.56
C ASP A 138 21.45 -8.67 3.05
N SER A 139 21.50 -7.52 2.37
CA SER A 139 21.56 -7.40 0.91
C SER A 139 20.50 -8.27 0.21
N LYS A 140 19.28 -8.26 0.75
CA LYS A 140 18.15 -9.08 0.29
C LYS A 140 16.98 -8.21 -0.10
N VAL A 141 16.34 -8.60 -1.20
CA VAL A 141 15.04 -8.05 -1.60
C VAL A 141 13.99 -9.17 -1.56
N GLU A 142 13.06 -9.07 -0.62
CA GLU A 142 11.99 -10.04 -0.41
C GLU A 142 10.66 -9.50 -0.92
N ALA A 143 9.84 -10.40 -1.47
CA ALA A 143 8.48 -10.16 -1.91
C ALA A 143 7.51 -10.85 -0.95
N PHE A 144 6.57 -10.09 -0.40
CA PHE A 144 5.51 -10.58 0.47
C PHE A 144 4.20 -10.53 -0.32
N ASP A 145 3.73 -11.70 -0.73
CA ASP A 145 2.44 -11.92 -1.34
C ASP A 145 1.38 -12.08 -0.25
N MET A 146 0.68 -10.96 -0.01
CA MET A 146 -0.47 -10.80 0.89
C MET A 146 -1.78 -10.73 0.11
N ARG A 147 -1.80 -11.26 -1.13
CA ARG A 147 -2.99 -11.29 -1.99
C ARG A 147 -4.07 -12.16 -1.36
N GLU A 148 -5.31 -11.79 -1.57
CA GLU A 148 -6.47 -12.57 -1.17
C GLU A 148 -6.47 -13.94 -1.85
N THR A 149 -7.03 -14.92 -1.15
CA THR A 149 -7.23 -16.26 -1.72
C THR A 149 -8.72 -16.54 -1.89
N ALA A 150 -9.07 -17.34 -2.90
CA ALA A 150 -10.42 -17.84 -3.05
C ALA A 150 -10.83 -18.67 -1.82
N PRO A 151 -12.05 -18.49 -1.28
CA PRO A 151 -12.55 -19.30 -0.18
C PRO A 151 -12.55 -20.81 -0.52
N LEU A 152 -12.47 -21.67 0.49
CA LEU A 152 -12.49 -23.13 0.37
C LEU A 152 -13.74 -23.64 -0.36
N ALA A 153 -14.87 -22.96 -0.19
CA ALA A 153 -16.13 -23.27 -0.85
C ALA A 153 -16.25 -22.68 -2.27
N ALA A 154 -15.26 -21.92 -2.74
CA ALA A 154 -15.30 -21.33 -4.07
C ALA A 154 -15.21 -22.40 -5.16
N SER A 155 -15.82 -22.13 -6.30
CA SER A 155 -15.72 -23.01 -7.47
C SER A 155 -15.68 -22.20 -8.75
N LYS A 156 -15.08 -22.77 -9.79
CA LYS A 156 -14.97 -22.14 -11.13
C LYS A 156 -16.29 -21.63 -11.70
N ASP A 157 -17.41 -22.24 -11.32
CA ASP A 157 -18.74 -21.97 -11.88
C ASP A 157 -19.67 -21.22 -10.90
N MET A 158 -19.16 -20.73 -9.76
CA MET A 158 -20.00 -20.13 -8.70
C MET A 158 -20.77 -18.87 -9.15
N TYR A 159 -20.30 -18.19 -10.20
CA TYR A 159 -20.93 -16.99 -10.75
C TYR A 159 -21.76 -17.24 -12.03
N LYS A 160 -21.94 -18.50 -12.45
CA LYS A 160 -22.63 -18.81 -13.72
C LYS A 160 -24.07 -18.28 -13.81
N ASN A 161 -24.75 -18.17 -12.66
CA ASN A 161 -26.16 -17.76 -12.60
C ASN A 161 -26.31 -16.24 -12.43
N ASP A 162 -25.28 -15.57 -11.92
CA ASP A 162 -25.25 -14.13 -11.71
C ASP A 162 -23.80 -13.64 -11.80
N ALA A 163 -23.45 -13.11 -12.97
CA ALA A 163 -22.12 -12.55 -13.21
C ALA A 163 -21.85 -11.28 -12.38
N SER A 164 -22.89 -10.57 -11.92
CA SER A 164 -22.71 -9.36 -11.12
C SER A 164 -22.22 -9.67 -9.70
N ALA A 165 -22.56 -10.86 -9.18
CA ALA A 165 -22.12 -11.32 -7.86
C ALA A 165 -20.60 -11.56 -7.76
N LYS A 166 -19.90 -11.55 -8.91
CA LYS A 166 -18.44 -11.62 -8.99
C LYS A 166 -17.75 -10.32 -8.57
N SER A 167 -18.39 -9.18 -8.78
CA SER A 167 -17.84 -7.86 -8.44
C SER A 167 -18.63 -7.12 -7.36
N LEU A 168 -19.87 -7.50 -7.08
CA LEU A 168 -20.74 -6.85 -6.09
C LEU A 168 -21.30 -7.86 -5.09
N GLY A 169 -21.39 -7.44 -3.82
CA GLY A 169 -21.93 -8.24 -2.73
C GLY A 169 -20.92 -9.22 -2.11
N ALA A 170 -21.25 -9.74 -0.94
CA ALA A 170 -20.30 -10.50 -0.12
C ALA A 170 -19.82 -11.83 -0.72
N LEU A 171 -20.46 -12.32 -1.79
CA LEU A 171 -19.98 -13.50 -2.52
C LEU A 171 -18.65 -13.23 -3.28
N SER A 172 -18.41 -11.98 -3.66
CA SER A 172 -17.19 -11.53 -4.35
C SER A 172 -15.95 -11.43 -3.46
N MET A 173 -16.11 -11.63 -2.14
CA MET A 173 -15.03 -11.47 -1.18
C MET A 173 -14.04 -12.64 -1.22
N GLY A 174 -12.76 -12.31 -1.42
CA GLY A 174 -11.63 -13.19 -1.16
C GLY A 174 -11.18 -13.13 0.30
N VAL A 175 -10.43 -14.13 0.74
CA VAL A 175 -9.91 -14.22 2.11
C VAL A 175 -8.86 -13.11 2.35
N PRO A 176 -9.04 -12.18 3.30
CA PRO A 176 -8.15 -11.02 3.47
C PRO A 176 -6.74 -11.41 3.94
N GLY A 177 -5.71 -10.81 3.32
CA GLY A 177 -4.31 -11.14 3.57
C GLY A 177 -3.48 -10.08 4.27
N GLU A 178 -3.96 -8.83 4.31
CA GLU A 178 -3.15 -7.67 4.69
C GLU A 178 -2.53 -7.76 6.09
N ILE A 179 -3.33 -8.09 7.13
CA ILE A 179 -2.83 -8.18 8.51
C ILE A 179 -1.79 -9.30 8.68
N ALA A 180 -2.01 -10.47 8.07
CA ALA A 180 -1.06 -11.57 8.16
C ALA A 180 0.29 -11.19 7.53
N GLY A 181 0.25 -10.53 6.38
CA GLY A 181 1.45 -10.11 5.68
C GLY A 181 2.21 -8.99 6.39
N LEU A 182 1.51 -7.95 6.86
CA LEU A 182 2.10 -6.88 7.66
C LEU A 182 2.80 -7.44 8.91
N TYR A 183 2.16 -8.39 9.59
CA TYR A 183 2.73 -9.02 10.78
C TYR A 183 3.95 -9.90 10.46
N GLU A 184 3.94 -10.64 9.35
CA GLU A 184 5.09 -11.45 8.91
C GLU A 184 6.30 -10.57 8.54
N ALA A 185 6.06 -9.45 7.84
CA ALA A 185 7.12 -8.48 7.53
C ALA A 185 7.65 -7.80 8.81
N TRP A 186 6.76 -7.35 9.70
CA TRP A 186 7.11 -6.74 10.98
C TRP A 186 7.92 -7.69 11.87
N LYS A 187 7.56 -8.98 11.92
CA LYS A 187 8.33 -9.98 12.66
C LYS A 187 9.78 -10.14 12.18
N ARG A 188 10.01 -9.98 10.88
CA ARG A 188 11.33 -10.14 10.26
C ARG A 188 12.19 -8.89 10.40
N TYR A 189 11.58 -7.71 10.22
CA TYR A 189 12.30 -6.47 10.01
C TYR A 189 11.94 -5.33 10.98
N GLY A 190 10.81 -5.45 11.69
CA GLY A 190 10.32 -4.44 12.59
C GLY A 190 11.27 -4.16 13.76
N ARG A 191 11.37 -2.89 14.13
CA ARG A 191 12.19 -2.39 15.24
C ARG A 191 11.32 -1.83 16.36
N LEU A 192 10.14 -1.32 16.04
CA LEU A 192 9.21 -0.78 17.03
C LEU A 192 8.22 -1.84 17.49
N PRO A 193 7.67 -1.73 18.72
CA PRO A 193 6.62 -2.62 19.16
C PRO A 193 5.37 -2.53 18.26
N TRP A 194 4.71 -3.68 18.02
CA TRP A 194 3.54 -3.79 17.15
C TRP A 194 2.40 -2.85 17.52
N LYS A 195 2.00 -2.85 18.80
CA LYS A 195 0.82 -2.13 19.29
C LYS A 195 0.84 -0.61 18.98
N PRO A 196 1.92 0.14 19.28
CA PRO A 196 2.00 1.57 18.95
C PRO A 196 1.89 1.91 17.46
N LEU A 197 2.13 0.97 16.53
CA LEU A 197 1.98 1.24 15.09
C LEU A 197 0.51 1.39 14.68
N PHE A 198 -0.44 0.93 15.51
CA PHE A 198 -1.87 1.01 15.26
C PHE A 198 -2.51 2.29 15.81
N GLU A 199 -1.87 2.93 16.79
CA GLU A 199 -2.45 4.06 17.53
C GLU A 199 -2.96 5.18 16.60
N PRO A 200 -2.19 5.65 15.60
CA PRO A 200 -2.67 6.73 14.72
C PRO A 200 -3.93 6.35 13.92
N ALA A 201 -4.00 5.10 13.43
CA ALA A 201 -5.14 4.62 12.68
C ALA A 201 -6.38 4.43 13.58
N ILE A 202 -6.19 3.94 14.81
CA ILE A 202 -7.26 3.82 15.82
C ILE A 202 -7.82 5.20 16.16
N GLU A 203 -6.96 6.20 16.36
CA GLU A 203 -7.36 7.57 16.65
C GLU A 203 -8.15 8.19 15.49
N LEU A 204 -7.67 8.06 14.25
CA LEU A 204 -8.38 8.54 13.05
C LEU A 204 -9.74 7.86 12.88
N ALA A 205 -9.84 6.55 13.12
CA ALA A 205 -11.09 5.82 12.97
C ALA A 205 -12.10 6.18 14.08
N ARG A 206 -11.64 6.38 15.31
CA ARG A 206 -12.48 6.66 16.49
C ARG A 206 -12.86 8.13 16.63
N GLY A 207 -11.86 9.01 16.59
CA GLY A 207 -11.98 10.46 16.71
C GLY A 207 -12.44 11.13 15.41
N GLY A 208 -12.39 10.38 14.30
CA GLY A 208 -12.82 10.82 12.99
C GLY A 208 -11.72 11.54 12.21
N PHE A 209 -11.93 11.64 10.90
CA PHE A 209 -11.02 12.31 9.99
C PHE A 209 -11.80 13.16 8.97
N VAL A 210 -11.18 14.25 8.52
CA VAL A 210 -11.76 15.11 7.48
C VAL A 210 -11.71 14.40 6.14
N VAL A 211 -12.85 14.35 5.44
CA VAL A 211 -12.96 13.82 4.08
C VAL A 211 -12.27 14.77 3.11
N HIS A 212 -11.17 14.32 2.51
CA HIS A 212 -10.45 15.08 1.49
C HIS A 212 -11.14 14.98 0.11
N PRO A 213 -10.80 15.87 -0.85
CA PRO A 213 -11.46 15.93 -2.15
C PRO A 213 -11.49 14.61 -2.92
N TYR A 214 -10.41 13.81 -2.92
CA TYR A 214 -10.38 12.55 -3.66
C TYR A 214 -11.38 11.53 -3.08
N LEU A 215 -11.37 11.34 -1.76
CA LEU A 215 -12.35 10.47 -1.09
C LEU A 215 -13.77 11.00 -1.27
N GLY A 216 -14.00 12.31 -1.14
CA GLY A 216 -15.33 12.90 -1.32
C GLY A 216 -15.88 12.73 -2.73
N LYS A 217 -15.01 12.78 -3.76
CA LYS A 217 -15.38 12.42 -5.14
C LYS A 217 -15.75 10.95 -5.23
N ALA A 218 -14.96 10.04 -4.63
CA ALA A 218 -15.26 8.62 -4.62
C ALA A 218 -16.60 8.30 -3.92
N ILE A 219 -16.85 8.90 -2.75
CA ILE A 219 -18.12 8.79 -2.02
C ILE A 219 -19.28 9.26 -2.89
N SER A 220 -19.14 10.41 -3.55
CA SER A 220 -20.18 10.97 -4.42
C SER A 220 -20.46 10.07 -5.63
N SER A 221 -19.42 9.55 -6.28
CA SER A 221 -19.54 8.64 -7.42
C SER A 221 -20.17 7.30 -7.06
N HIS A 222 -20.10 6.87 -5.80
CA HIS A 222 -20.67 5.61 -5.30
C HIS A 222 -21.87 5.82 -4.38
N ALA A 223 -22.51 6.99 -4.41
CA ALA A 223 -23.55 7.35 -3.44
C ALA A 223 -24.71 6.35 -3.38
N ALA A 224 -25.16 5.85 -4.54
CA ALA A 224 -26.23 4.86 -4.60
C ALA A 224 -25.85 3.53 -3.93
N MET A 225 -24.60 3.07 -4.11
CA MET A 225 -24.07 1.88 -3.46
C MET A 225 -23.96 2.08 -1.95
N ILE A 226 -23.37 3.20 -1.53
CA ILE A 226 -23.19 3.56 -0.11
C ILE A 226 -24.52 3.63 0.62
N LEU A 227 -25.54 4.29 0.05
CA LEU A 227 -26.84 4.45 0.72
C LEU A 227 -27.66 3.15 0.77
N LYS A 228 -27.38 2.20 -0.12
CA LYS A 228 -28.03 0.89 -0.17
C LYS A 228 -27.50 -0.05 0.92
N ASP A 229 -26.19 -0.06 1.18
CA ASP A 229 -25.58 -0.90 2.21
C ASP A 229 -25.70 -0.27 3.61
N PRO A 230 -26.27 -0.96 4.61
CA PRO A 230 -26.39 -0.42 5.97
C PRO A 230 -25.06 -0.05 6.63
N GLY A 231 -24.00 -0.83 6.38
CA GLY A 231 -22.67 -0.60 6.95
C GLY A 231 -22.04 0.66 6.37
N LEU A 232 -21.90 0.74 5.05
CA LEU A 232 -21.35 1.89 4.34
C LEU A 232 -22.16 3.15 4.64
N ARG A 233 -23.50 3.06 4.63
CA ARG A 233 -24.37 4.19 4.98
C ARG A 233 -24.09 4.71 6.39
N SER A 234 -23.79 3.84 7.36
CA SER A 234 -23.52 4.27 8.74
C SER A 234 -22.24 5.08 8.89
N VAL A 235 -21.26 4.86 8.00
CA VAL A 235 -19.93 5.50 8.04
C VAL A 235 -19.86 6.71 7.11
N PHE A 236 -20.36 6.57 5.88
CA PHE A 236 -20.18 7.55 4.80
C PHE A 236 -21.43 8.37 4.49
N SER A 237 -22.42 8.40 5.40
CA SER A 237 -23.59 9.26 5.26
C SER A 237 -24.02 9.91 6.57
N ARG A 238 -24.69 11.05 6.47
CA ARG A 238 -25.35 11.75 7.57
C ARG A 238 -26.74 12.16 7.12
N ASN A 239 -27.77 11.85 7.91
CA ASN A 239 -29.16 12.19 7.62
C ASN A 239 -29.64 11.73 6.22
N GLY A 240 -29.16 10.56 5.76
CA GLY A 240 -29.51 10.00 4.45
C GLY A 240 -28.80 10.63 3.25
N GLN A 241 -27.86 11.54 3.47
CA GLN A 241 -27.00 12.11 2.42
C GLN A 241 -25.55 11.66 2.63
N VAL A 242 -24.86 11.35 1.55
CA VAL A 242 -23.45 10.94 1.62
C VAL A 242 -22.54 12.11 2.02
N LEU A 243 -21.44 11.79 2.69
CA LEU A 243 -20.49 12.80 3.15
C LEU A 243 -19.83 13.54 1.99
N LYS A 244 -19.53 14.82 2.21
CA LYS A 244 -18.87 15.73 1.26
C LYS A 244 -17.44 16.05 1.72
N PRO A 245 -16.56 16.52 0.80
CA PRO A 245 -15.28 17.08 1.20
C PRO A 245 -15.43 18.13 2.31
N GLY A 246 -14.54 18.07 3.31
CA GLY A 246 -14.56 18.94 4.48
C GLY A 246 -15.40 18.42 5.66
N GLU A 247 -16.30 17.46 5.45
CA GLU A 247 -17.03 16.82 6.55
C GLU A 247 -16.19 15.76 7.27
N THR A 248 -16.54 15.45 8.52
CA THR A 248 -15.84 14.44 9.32
C THR A 248 -16.48 13.05 9.18
N CYS A 249 -15.66 12.07 8.80
CA CYS A 249 -16.01 10.66 8.74
C CYS A 249 -15.59 9.95 10.02
N TYR A 250 -16.41 9.01 10.52
CA TYR A 250 -16.13 8.24 11.74
C TYR A 250 -16.38 6.75 11.48
N ASN A 251 -15.47 5.89 11.96
CA ASN A 251 -15.64 4.44 11.91
C ASN A 251 -15.20 3.80 13.26
N PRO A 252 -15.99 3.99 14.33
CA PRO A 252 -15.63 3.51 15.66
C PRO A 252 -15.59 1.98 15.77
N GLU A 253 -16.29 1.25 14.90
CA GLU A 253 -16.19 -0.22 14.85
C GLU A 253 -14.83 -0.67 14.31
N LEU A 254 -14.34 -0.01 13.25
CA LEU A 254 -13.00 -0.28 12.75
C LEU A 254 -11.94 0.05 13.81
N ALA A 255 -12.11 1.14 14.56
CA ALA A 255 -11.21 1.47 15.66
C ALA A 255 -11.15 0.35 16.72
N ARG A 256 -12.30 -0.24 17.08
CA ARG A 256 -12.36 -1.38 18.02
C ARG A 256 -11.68 -2.63 17.45
N SER A 257 -11.88 -2.92 16.16
CA SER A 257 -11.22 -4.03 15.48
C SER A 257 -9.71 -3.86 15.47
N LEU A 258 -9.23 -2.66 15.09
CA LEU A 258 -7.81 -2.33 15.08
C LEU A 258 -7.19 -2.37 16.48
N GLU A 259 -7.88 -1.86 17.50
CA GLU A 259 -7.44 -1.94 18.89
C GLU A 259 -7.28 -3.39 19.35
N THR A 260 -8.27 -4.24 19.07
CA THR A 260 -8.22 -5.68 19.41
C THR A 260 -7.03 -6.38 18.72
N ILE A 261 -6.79 -6.09 17.44
CA ILE A 261 -5.66 -6.65 16.67
C ILE A 261 -4.32 -6.12 17.19
N SER A 262 -4.25 -4.85 17.60
CA SER A 262 -3.04 -4.25 18.17
C SER A 262 -2.63 -4.93 19.49
N GLU A 263 -3.61 -5.37 20.28
CA GLU A 263 -3.41 -5.96 21.60
C GLU A 263 -3.17 -7.46 21.56
N GLN A 264 -3.91 -8.18 20.72
CA GLN A 264 -3.90 -9.64 20.67
C GLN A 264 -3.11 -10.19 19.48
N GLY A 265 -2.54 -9.29 18.65
CA GLY A 265 -1.85 -9.64 17.41
C GLY A 265 -2.80 -10.12 16.31
N PRO A 266 -2.26 -10.70 15.21
CA PRO A 266 -3.08 -11.14 14.07
C PRO A 266 -4.06 -12.25 14.43
N GLY A 267 -3.85 -12.96 15.55
CA GLY A 267 -4.75 -14.01 16.03
C GLY A 267 -6.18 -13.51 16.27
N ALA A 268 -6.37 -12.25 16.64
CA ALA A 268 -7.70 -11.65 16.77
C ALA A 268 -8.51 -11.66 15.46
N PHE A 269 -7.82 -11.50 14.32
CA PHE A 269 -8.43 -11.49 12.99
C PHE A 269 -8.59 -12.91 12.44
N TYR A 270 -7.56 -13.75 12.52
CA TYR A 270 -7.55 -15.04 11.82
C TYR A 270 -8.07 -16.23 12.65
N ASN A 271 -8.12 -16.09 13.98
CA ASN A 271 -8.58 -17.16 14.88
C ASN A 271 -9.30 -16.61 16.12
N GLY A 272 -9.89 -15.42 16.01
CA GLY A 272 -10.41 -14.69 17.16
C GLY A 272 -11.65 -13.88 16.84
N THR A 273 -12.01 -13.04 17.81
CA THR A 273 -13.32 -12.38 17.85
C THR A 273 -13.58 -11.41 16.69
N VAL A 274 -12.55 -10.77 16.13
CA VAL A 274 -12.70 -9.90 14.95
C VAL A 274 -13.05 -10.74 13.73
N GLY A 275 -12.34 -11.85 13.52
CA GLY A 275 -12.63 -12.81 12.45
C GLY A 275 -14.03 -13.40 12.55
N GLU A 276 -14.43 -13.85 13.75
CA GLU A 276 -15.76 -14.44 13.98
C GLU A 276 -16.89 -13.46 13.65
N LYS A 277 -16.75 -12.20 14.07
CA LYS A 277 -17.67 -11.11 13.76
C LYS A 277 -17.75 -10.84 12.25
N LEU A 278 -16.59 -10.72 11.60
CA LEU A 278 -16.50 -10.51 10.15
C LEU A 278 -17.19 -11.65 9.39
N VAL A 279 -16.84 -12.91 9.67
CA VAL A 279 -17.41 -14.10 9.02
C VAL A 279 -18.92 -14.16 9.20
N ASN A 280 -19.43 -13.83 10.39
CA ASN A 280 -20.87 -13.81 10.66
C ASN A 280 -21.60 -12.77 9.79
N ASP A 281 -21.05 -11.56 9.66
CA ASP A 281 -21.62 -10.51 8.83
C ASP A 281 -21.53 -10.86 7.33
N VAL A 282 -20.39 -11.39 6.88
CA VAL A 282 -20.19 -11.86 5.50
C VAL A 282 -21.23 -12.92 5.13
N LYS A 283 -21.45 -13.91 5.99
CA LYS A 283 -22.47 -14.95 5.77
C LYS A 283 -23.88 -14.40 5.73
N LYS A 284 -24.22 -13.46 6.62
CA LYS A 284 -25.53 -12.78 6.58
C LYS A 284 -25.74 -11.97 5.31
N ALA A 285 -24.67 -11.42 4.74
CA ALA A 285 -24.67 -10.69 3.48
C ALA A 285 -24.59 -11.61 2.24
N GLY A 286 -24.62 -12.94 2.40
CA GLY A 286 -24.63 -13.92 1.31
C GLY A 286 -23.23 -14.38 0.84
N GLY A 287 -22.18 -14.04 1.58
CA GLY A 287 -20.82 -14.51 1.31
C GLY A 287 -20.55 -15.92 1.85
N ILE A 288 -19.46 -16.53 1.35
CA ILE A 288 -19.14 -17.94 1.60
C ILE A 288 -17.90 -18.15 2.48
N ILE A 289 -17.22 -17.07 2.90
CA ILE A 289 -16.05 -17.17 3.79
C ILE A 289 -16.46 -17.77 5.15
N THR A 290 -15.56 -18.56 5.71
CA THR A 290 -15.66 -19.24 6.99
C THR A 290 -14.46 -18.91 7.87
N MET A 291 -14.52 -19.31 9.15
CA MET A 291 -13.35 -19.19 10.03
C MET A 291 -12.21 -20.12 9.60
N ASP A 292 -12.49 -21.23 8.92
CA ASP A 292 -11.44 -22.13 8.45
C ASP A 292 -10.68 -21.53 7.27
N ASP A 293 -11.37 -20.76 6.42
CA ASP A 293 -10.72 -19.93 5.41
C ASP A 293 -9.72 -18.96 6.04
N LEU A 294 -10.16 -18.17 7.03
CA LEU A 294 -9.28 -17.22 7.73
C LEU A 294 -8.10 -17.94 8.40
N ARG A 295 -8.33 -19.04 9.12
CA ARG A 295 -7.27 -19.81 9.79
C ARG A 295 -6.25 -20.41 8.82
N SER A 296 -6.71 -20.80 7.63
CA SER A 296 -5.88 -21.45 6.61
C SER A 296 -5.05 -20.47 5.79
N TYR A 297 -5.37 -19.17 5.84
CA TYR A 297 -4.67 -18.15 5.07
C TYR A 297 -3.17 -18.14 5.41
N LYS A 298 -2.33 -18.08 4.37
CA LYS A 298 -0.88 -18.00 4.51
C LYS A 298 -0.32 -16.98 3.53
N VAL A 299 0.52 -16.10 4.07
CA VAL A 299 1.37 -15.18 3.27
C VAL A 299 2.40 -16.02 2.53
N ARG A 300 2.66 -15.69 1.27
CA ARG A 300 3.78 -16.30 0.51
C ARG A 300 4.94 -15.29 0.51
N VAL A 301 6.06 -15.67 1.12
CA VAL A 301 7.29 -14.85 1.14
C VAL A 301 8.32 -15.52 0.25
N THR A 302 8.82 -14.79 -0.75
CA THR A 302 9.85 -15.25 -1.69
C THR A 302 10.92 -14.17 -1.86
N ASN A 303 12.00 -14.49 -2.56
CA ASN A 303 12.82 -13.43 -3.15
C ASN A 303 11.95 -12.64 -4.14
N ALA A 304 12.21 -11.33 -4.25
CA ALA A 304 11.63 -10.53 -5.31
C ALA A 304 12.08 -11.06 -6.68
N MET A 305 11.22 -10.89 -7.68
CA MET A 305 11.58 -11.13 -9.07
C MET A 305 12.52 -10.01 -9.52
N SER A 306 13.69 -10.38 -10.03
CA SER A 306 14.68 -9.43 -10.53
C SER A 306 14.78 -9.48 -12.06
N ALA A 307 14.96 -8.32 -12.69
CA ALA A 307 15.25 -8.23 -14.13
C ALA A 307 16.19 -7.04 -14.41
N ASP A 308 17.15 -7.25 -15.31
CA ASP A 308 18.10 -6.22 -15.74
C ASP A 308 17.60 -5.50 -17.00
N VAL A 309 17.25 -4.23 -16.82
CA VAL A 309 16.56 -3.40 -17.81
C VAL A 309 17.27 -2.05 -17.95
N MET A 310 17.70 -1.70 -19.17
CA MET A 310 18.30 -0.38 -19.48
C MET A 310 19.42 0.06 -18.50
N GLY A 311 20.24 -0.88 -18.00
CA GLY A 311 21.34 -0.60 -17.06
C GLY A 311 20.94 -0.48 -15.58
N TYR A 312 19.71 -0.85 -15.23
CA TYR A 312 19.21 -0.97 -13.86
C TYR A 312 18.73 -2.40 -13.59
N THR A 313 18.74 -2.80 -12.32
CA THR A 313 18.06 -4.02 -11.87
C THR A 313 16.77 -3.62 -11.16
N ILE A 314 15.63 -4.03 -11.69
CA ILE A 314 14.35 -3.89 -11.00
C ILE A 314 14.10 -5.11 -10.13
N HIS A 315 13.50 -4.89 -8.96
CA HIS A 315 13.05 -5.94 -8.04
C HIS A 315 11.57 -5.71 -7.75
N GLY A 316 10.74 -6.66 -8.15
CA GLY A 316 9.30 -6.56 -8.03
C GLY A 316 8.63 -7.87 -7.62
N MET A 317 7.30 -7.89 -7.66
CA MET A 317 6.54 -9.10 -7.34
C MET A 317 6.66 -10.14 -8.45
N PRO A 318 6.91 -11.42 -8.11
CA PRO A 318 6.60 -12.52 -9.01
C PRO A 318 5.06 -12.71 -9.16
N PRO A 319 4.61 -13.56 -10.11
CA PRO A 319 3.23 -14.02 -10.18
C PRO A 319 2.72 -14.54 -8.82
N PRO A 320 1.47 -14.21 -8.42
CA PRO A 320 0.34 -13.86 -9.28
C PRO A 320 0.23 -12.38 -9.68
N SER A 321 1.18 -11.51 -9.33
CA SER A 321 1.27 -10.23 -10.03
C SER A 321 1.81 -10.41 -11.45
N GLY A 322 1.08 -9.89 -12.45
CA GLY A 322 1.58 -9.73 -13.82
C GLY A 322 2.40 -8.45 -14.02
N GLY A 323 2.53 -7.62 -12.98
CA GLY A 323 3.10 -6.28 -13.05
C GLY A 323 4.57 -6.24 -13.46
N THR A 324 5.44 -6.89 -12.68
CA THR A 324 6.90 -6.90 -12.92
C THR A 324 7.25 -7.58 -14.24
N VAL A 325 6.59 -8.71 -14.55
CA VAL A 325 6.80 -9.47 -15.78
C VAL A 325 6.42 -8.66 -17.01
N GLY A 326 5.24 -8.04 -16.98
CA GLY A 326 4.78 -7.16 -18.05
C GLY A 326 5.65 -5.91 -18.21
N PHE A 327 6.09 -5.33 -17.09
CA PHE A 327 7.04 -4.22 -17.09
C PHE A 327 8.34 -4.61 -17.80
N SER A 328 8.98 -5.72 -17.41
CA SER A 328 10.23 -6.20 -18.01
C SER A 328 10.09 -6.43 -19.51
N MET A 329 9.01 -7.10 -19.93
CA MET A 329 8.75 -7.36 -21.35
C MET A 329 8.69 -6.07 -22.18
N VAL A 330 7.97 -5.06 -21.70
CA VAL A 330 7.85 -3.78 -22.42
C VAL A 330 9.21 -3.08 -22.47
N ILE A 331 9.97 -3.05 -21.38
CA ILE A 331 11.29 -2.41 -21.38
C ILE A 331 12.26 -3.15 -22.30
N ASP A 332 12.30 -4.49 -22.29
CA ASP A 332 13.18 -5.26 -23.18
C ASP A 332 12.85 -5.03 -24.66
N ILE A 333 11.57 -4.87 -25.02
CA ILE A 333 11.17 -4.52 -26.40
C ILE A 333 11.69 -3.13 -26.78
N LEU A 334 11.62 -2.17 -25.86
CA LEU A 334 12.11 -0.81 -26.10
C LEU A 334 13.64 -0.73 -26.10
N ASP A 335 14.32 -1.53 -25.28
CA ASP A 335 15.78 -1.61 -25.18
C ASP A 335 16.41 -2.26 -26.43
N SER A 336 15.63 -3.03 -27.20
CA SER A 336 16.13 -3.68 -28.42
C SER A 336 16.23 -2.75 -29.65
N TYR A 337 15.78 -1.49 -29.54
CA TYR A 337 16.03 -0.48 -30.58
C TYR A 337 17.47 0.03 -30.53
N SER A 338 18.18 -0.03 -31.67
CA SER A 338 19.59 0.37 -31.79
C SER A 338 19.87 1.84 -31.47
N ASN A 339 18.85 2.70 -31.62
CA ASN A 339 18.89 4.09 -31.19
C ASN A 339 17.94 4.24 -30.02
N LEU A 340 18.50 4.42 -28.82
CA LEU A 340 17.76 4.74 -27.61
C LEU A 340 16.71 5.83 -27.89
N TYR A 341 15.58 5.73 -27.21
CA TYR A 341 14.39 6.59 -27.30
C TYR A 341 14.68 8.09 -27.56
N THR A 342 15.81 8.60 -27.06
CA THR A 342 16.26 10.00 -27.16
C THR A 342 16.54 10.50 -28.58
N ALA A 343 17.01 9.65 -29.51
CA ALA A 343 17.34 10.08 -30.88
C ALA A 343 16.12 10.10 -31.82
N SER A 344 15.06 9.36 -31.49
CA SER A 344 13.86 9.17 -32.32
C SER A 344 12.78 10.25 -32.11
N GLY A 345 12.95 11.12 -31.12
CA GLY A 345 11.94 12.10 -30.70
C GLY A 345 10.90 11.51 -29.74
N ARG A 346 10.36 12.35 -28.85
CA ARG A 346 9.44 11.96 -27.77
C ARG A 346 8.19 11.23 -28.28
N ASP A 347 7.60 11.69 -29.37
CA ASP A 347 6.32 11.14 -29.85
C ASP A 347 6.48 9.78 -30.51
N LEU A 348 7.57 9.54 -31.25
CA LEU A 348 7.85 8.22 -31.81
C LEU A 348 8.14 7.19 -30.71
N GLY A 349 8.86 7.61 -29.68
CA GLY A 349 9.06 6.80 -28.49
C GLY A 349 7.73 6.44 -27.80
N LEU A 350 6.81 7.40 -27.69
CA LEU A 350 5.46 7.16 -27.14
C LEU A 350 4.64 6.18 -27.98
N HIS A 351 4.70 6.32 -29.31
CA HIS A 351 4.08 5.37 -30.24
C HIS A 351 4.61 3.94 -30.02
N ARG A 352 5.93 3.76 -29.98
CA ARG A 352 6.55 2.44 -29.74
C ARG A 352 6.17 1.86 -28.37
N LEU A 353 6.08 2.70 -27.34
CA LEU A 353 5.61 2.29 -26.01
C LEU A 353 4.17 1.76 -26.06
N ILE A 354 3.26 2.45 -26.77
CA ILE A 354 1.87 2.00 -26.96
C ILE A 354 1.83 0.63 -27.64
N GLU A 355 2.59 0.44 -28.71
CA GLU A 355 2.65 -0.82 -29.45
C GLU A 355 3.24 -1.97 -28.60
N ALA A 356 4.31 -1.69 -27.84
CA ALA A 356 4.89 -2.67 -26.92
C ALA A 356 3.91 -3.08 -25.81
N MET A 357 3.14 -2.13 -25.26
CA MET A 357 2.11 -2.44 -24.27
C MET A 357 1.00 -3.34 -24.86
N LYS A 358 0.61 -3.17 -26.12
CA LYS A 358 -0.37 -4.06 -26.78
C LYS A 358 0.11 -5.50 -26.83
N HIS A 359 1.38 -5.72 -27.20
CA HIS A 359 1.99 -7.06 -27.16
C HIS A 359 2.05 -7.64 -25.74
N MET A 360 2.41 -6.82 -24.74
CA MET A 360 2.43 -7.26 -23.34
C MET A 360 1.03 -7.68 -22.85
N PHE A 361 -0.01 -6.88 -23.11
CA PHE A 361 -1.37 -7.21 -22.70
C PHE A 361 -1.93 -8.45 -23.42
N ALA A 362 -1.47 -8.74 -24.63
CA ALA A 362 -1.82 -9.98 -25.33
C ALA A 362 -1.24 -11.22 -24.66
N ALA A 363 -0.01 -11.14 -24.14
CA ALA A 363 0.68 -12.24 -23.46
C ALA A 363 0.30 -12.38 -21.97
N ARG A 364 -0.03 -11.27 -21.29
CA ARG A 364 -0.22 -11.21 -19.82
C ARG A 364 -1.19 -12.24 -19.28
N MET A 365 -2.26 -12.54 -20.01
CA MET A 365 -3.30 -13.46 -19.54
C MET A 365 -2.90 -14.94 -19.60
N ASP A 366 -1.72 -15.29 -20.12
CA ASP A 366 -1.11 -16.62 -19.96
C ASP A 366 -0.42 -16.79 -18.58
N LEU A 367 -0.38 -15.73 -17.76
CA LEU A 367 0.04 -15.80 -16.36
C LEU A 367 -1.12 -16.23 -15.43
N GLY A 368 -0.80 -16.55 -14.17
CA GLY A 368 -1.73 -16.99 -13.13
C GLY A 368 -1.00 -17.32 -11.83
N ASP A 369 -1.67 -17.91 -10.84
CA ASP A 369 -1.01 -18.35 -9.59
C ASP A 369 -0.11 -19.58 -9.86
N PRO A 370 1.22 -19.46 -9.70
CA PRO A 370 2.15 -20.55 -9.96
C PRO A 370 1.99 -21.75 -9.02
N GLY A 371 1.24 -21.60 -7.91
CA GLY A 371 0.88 -22.71 -7.04
C GLY A 371 -0.17 -23.65 -7.64
N PHE A 372 -0.85 -23.24 -8.72
CA PHE A 372 -1.97 -23.97 -9.33
C PHE A 372 -1.77 -24.24 -10.82
N VAL A 373 -1.08 -23.34 -11.53
CA VAL A 373 -0.90 -23.44 -12.98
C VAL A 373 0.57 -23.29 -13.37
N ASN A 374 1.02 -24.06 -14.36
CA ASN A 374 2.38 -23.94 -14.87
C ASN A 374 2.50 -22.78 -15.86
N ILE A 375 3.10 -21.68 -15.40
CA ILE A 375 3.31 -20.44 -16.16
C ILE A 375 4.74 -20.29 -16.69
N THR A 376 5.58 -21.34 -16.56
CA THR A 376 7.02 -21.25 -16.86
C THR A 376 7.29 -20.80 -18.29
N ASN A 377 6.53 -21.32 -19.27
CA ASN A 377 6.72 -20.92 -20.66
C ASN A 377 6.34 -19.45 -20.91
N ALA A 378 5.20 -18.99 -20.35
CA ALA A 378 4.78 -17.60 -20.48
C ALA A 378 5.81 -16.65 -19.85
N MET A 379 6.29 -16.98 -18.63
CA MET A 379 7.36 -16.25 -17.95
C MET A 379 8.64 -16.19 -18.78
N ASN A 380 9.10 -17.33 -19.30
CA ASN A 380 10.33 -17.39 -20.10
C ASN A 380 10.22 -16.59 -21.40
N GLN A 381 9.05 -16.60 -22.05
CA GLN A 381 8.83 -15.80 -23.26
C GLN A 381 8.81 -14.30 -22.94
N MET A 382 8.04 -13.88 -21.93
CA MET A 382 7.91 -12.46 -21.56
C MET A 382 9.22 -11.85 -21.03
N LEU A 383 10.13 -12.66 -20.48
CA LEU A 383 11.44 -12.21 -19.96
C LEU A 383 12.61 -12.49 -20.91
N SER A 384 12.34 -12.98 -22.11
CA SER A 384 13.39 -13.28 -23.08
C SER A 384 13.71 -12.05 -23.93
N LYS A 385 14.95 -11.56 -23.84
CA LYS A 385 15.47 -10.49 -24.72
C LYS A 385 15.41 -10.87 -26.20
N THR A 386 15.58 -12.15 -26.54
CA THR A 386 15.43 -12.64 -27.91
C THR A 386 13.99 -12.51 -28.39
N HIS A 387 13.02 -12.87 -27.54
CA HIS A 387 11.60 -12.74 -27.88
C HIS A 387 11.18 -11.27 -27.97
N ALA A 388 11.70 -10.41 -27.10
CA ALA A 388 11.49 -8.98 -27.18
C ALA A 388 11.97 -8.40 -28.53
N GLU A 389 13.12 -8.82 -29.05
CA GLU A 389 13.61 -8.41 -30.36
C GLU A 389 12.76 -8.94 -31.54
N GLU A 390 12.18 -10.13 -31.40
CA GLU A 390 11.19 -10.65 -32.37
C GLU A 390 9.93 -9.79 -32.40
N ILE A 391 9.45 -9.35 -31.24
CA ILE A 391 8.32 -8.43 -31.12
C ILE A 391 8.67 -7.06 -31.69
N ARG A 392 9.85 -6.51 -31.38
CA ARG A 392 10.31 -5.21 -31.90
C ARG A 392 10.26 -5.16 -33.44
N LYS A 393 10.61 -6.26 -34.12
CA LYS A 393 10.51 -6.38 -35.60
C LYS A 393 9.07 -6.28 -36.14
N ARG A 394 8.07 -6.43 -35.27
CA ARG A 394 6.63 -6.34 -35.59
C ARG A 394 6.05 -4.97 -35.25
N ILE A 395 6.81 -4.08 -34.61
CA ILE A 395 6.39 -2.71 -34.31
C ILE A 395 6.86 -1.79 -35.44
N PHE A 396 5.90 -1.13 -36.09
CA PHE A 396 6.15 -0.24 -37.23
C PHE A 396 6.02 1.22 -36.80
N ASP A 397 7.03 2.04 -37.08
CA ASP A 397 7.10 3.44 -36.62
C ASP A 397 5.99 4.37 -37.16
N ASN A 398 5.21 3.93 -38.14
CA ASN A 398 4.23 4.74 -38.87
C ASN A 398 2.80 4.23 -38.81
N THR A 399 2.51 3.12 -38.11
CA THR A 399 1.15 2.55 -38.09
C THR A 399 0.88 1.73 -36.83
N THR A 400 -0.38 1.65 -36.41
CA THR A 400 -0.90 0.63 -35.48
C THR A 400 -1.75 -0.39 -36.24
N PHE A 401 -2.02 -1.53 -35.60
CA PHE A 401 -2.87 -2.59 -36.14
C PHE A 401 -4.11 -2.87 -35.25
N PRO A 402 -5.10 -3.62 -35.76
CA PRO A 402 -6.19 -4.18 -34.94
C PRO A 402 -5.69 -5.21 -33.89
N PRO A 403 -6.47 -5.50 -32.83
CA PRO A 403 -6.09 -6.44 -31.77
C PRO A 403 -5.60 -7.82 -32.24
N GLU A 404 -6.13 -8.34 -33.35
CA GLU A 404 -5.78 -9.64 -33.94
C GLU A 404 -4.31 -9.73 -34.33
N TYR A 405 -3.72 -8.60 -34.73
CA TYR A 405 -2.30 -8.51 -35.05
C TYR A 405 -1.41 -8.85 -33.85
N TYR A 406 -1.82 -8.45 -32.65
CA TYR A 406 -1.05 -8.68 -31.42
C TYR A 406 -1.30 -10.05 -30.81
N LEU A 407 -2.09 -10.91 -31.48
CA LEU A 407 -2.46 -12.25 -31.03
C LEU A 407 -3.33 -12.23 -29.76
N ASN A 408 -4.33 -11.34 -29.72
CA ASN A 408 -5.31 -11.29 -28.64
C ASN A 408 -6.03 -12.63 -28.45
N ARG A 409 -5.74 -13.32 -27.34
CA ARG A 409 -6.28 -14.67 -27.09
C ARG A 409 -7.33 -14.70 -25.99
N TRP A 410 -7.11 -13.96 -24.91
CA TRP A 410 -7.89 -14.05 -23.69
C TRP A 410 -8.50 -12.72 -23.30
N SER A 411 -9.66 -12.79 -22.65
CA SER A 411 -10.27 -11.61 -22.06
C SER A 411 -9.34 -10.98 -21.02
N GLN A 412 -9.31 -9.65 -21.02
CA GLN A 412 -8.41 -8.88 -20.17
C GLN A 412 -8.96 -8.73 -18.75
N LEU A 413 -8.04 -8.72 -17.80
CA LEU A 413 -8.32 -8.31 -16.42
C LEU A 413 -8.89 -6.88 -16.38
N ARG A 414 -9.89 -6.67 -15.51
CA ARG A 414 -10.62 -5.40 -15.33
C ARG A 414 -10.57 -4.92 -13.87
N ASP A 415 -9.45 -5.20 -13.21
CA ASP A 415 -9.13 -4.78 -11.85
C ASP A 415 -9.13 -3.25 -11.71
N GLN A 416 -9.51 -2.78 -10.51
CA GLN A 416 -9.65 -1.36 -10.20
C GLN A 416 -8.95 -1.02 -8.88
N GLY A 417 -9.25 0.18 -8.35
CA GLY A 417 -8.94 0.68 -7.01
C GLY A 417 -7.75 0.08 -6.26
N THR A 418 -6.74 0.90 -5.98
CA THR A 418 -5.64 0.52 -5.09
C THR A 418 -5.10 1.78 -4.40
N SER A 419 -4.25 1.57 -3.42
CA SER A 419 -3.41 2.59 -2.79
C SER A 419 -1.95 2.14 -2.86
N HIS A 420 -1.03 3.10 -2.99
CA HIS A 420 0.39 2.81 -3.12
C HIS A 420 1.22 3.78 -2.30
N PHE A 421 2.31 3.28 -1.72
CA PHE A 421 3.29 4.09 -1.03
C PHE A 421 4.70 3.51 -1.13
N CYS A 422 5.68 4.40 -1.03
CA CYS A 422 7.10 4.10 -0.99
C CYS A 422 7.74 4.68 0.29
N ILE A 423 8.72 3.99 0.86
CA ILE A 423 9.42 4.40 2.08
C ILE A 423 10.91 4.09 1.93
N VAL A 424 11.77 4.98 2.39
CA VAL A 424 13.20 4.71 2.59
C VAL A 424 13.61 5.23 3.96
N ASP A 425 14.23 4.37 4.77
CA ASP A 425 14.70 4.72 6.11
C ASP A 425 16.17 5.20 6.14
N ALA A 426 16.66 5.53 7.34
CA ALA A 426 18.00 6.07 7.56
C ALA A 426 19.13 5.10 7.19
N ASP A 427 18.83 3.81 7.15
CA ASP A 427 19.77 2.75 6.80
C ASP A 427 19.61 2.33 5.33
N ARG A 428 18.78 3.05 4.56
CA ARG A 428 18.45 2.75 3.15
C ARG A 428 17.71 1.43 2.96
N ASN A 429 17.09 0.90 4.01
CA ASN A 429 16.07 -0.12 3.79
C ASN A 429 14.89 0.56 3.11
N SER A 430 14.34 -0.11 2.09
CA SER A 430 13.28 0.47 1.28
C SER A 430 12.09 -0.46 1.18
N VAL A 431 10.92 0.16 1.09
CA VAL A 431 9.64 -0.49 0.91
C VAL A 431 8.93 0.13 -0.28
N SER A 432 8.37 -0.73 -1.12
CA SER A 432 7.37 -0.37 -2.14
C SER A 432 6.16 -1.29 -1.93
N MET A 433 4.99 -0.70 -1.65
CA MET A 433 3.79 -1.48 -1.28
C MET A 433 2.56 -0.96 -2.01
N THR A 434 1.82 -1.88 -2.63
CA THR A 434 0.49 -1.61 -3.19
C THR A 434 -0.55 -2.44 -2.42
N SER A 435 -1.56 -1.77 -1.88
CA SER A 435 -2.68 -2.36 -1.12
C SER A 435 -3.99 -2.14 -1.87
N THR A 436 -4.96 -3.04 -1.69
CA THR A 436 -6.22 -3.01 -2.41
C THR A 436 -7.40 -3.65 -1.66
N VAL A 437 -8.61 -3.20 -1.95
CA VAL A 437 -9.87 -3.94 -1.78
C VAL A 437 -10.56 -4.22 -3.14
N ASN A 438 -9.81 -4.07 -4.21
CA ASN A 438 -10.15 -4.01 -5.63
C ASN A 438 -11.05 -2.81 -6.01
N TYR A 439 -12.35 -2.96 -6.18
CA TYR A 439 -13.18 -1.86 -6.68
C TYR A 439 -13.36 -0.76 -5.63
N GLY A 440 -13.93 0.38 -6.04
CA GLY A 440 -14.31 1.44 -5.12
C GLY A 440 -15.27 0.92 -4.04
N PHE A 441 -14.81 0.88 -2.79
CA PHE A 441 -15.50 0.25 -1.65
C PHE A 441 -15.68 -1.27 -1.79
N GLY A 442 -14.80 -1.92 -2.54
CA GLY A 442 -14.75 -3.36 -2.79
C GLY A 442 -16.07 -3.94 -3.25
N ALA A 443 -16.61 -4.88 -2.48
CA ALA A 443 -17.89 -5.53 -2.77
C ALA A 443 -19.12 -4.61 -2.60
N GLY A 444 -18.95 -3.36 -2.17
CA GLY A 444 -20.04 -2.47 -1.82
C GLY A 444 -20.75 -2.89 -0.52
N VAL A 445 -20.01 -3.55 0.38
CA VAL A 445 -20.50 -4.05 1.67
C VAL A 445 -19.47 -3.69 2.75
N LEU A 446 -19.94 -3.18 3.88
CA LEU A 446 -19.13 -2.99 5.08
C LEU A 446 -19.71 -3.83 6.23
N SER A 447 -18.86 -4.59 6.91
CA SER A 447 -19.27 -5.40 8.08
C SER A 447 -19.65 -4.48 9.23
N PRO A 448 -20.94 -4.43 9.64
CA PRO A 448 -21.40 -3.51 10.69
C PRO A 448 -20.81 -3.81 12.07
N SER A 449 -20.37 -5.04 12.32
CA SER A 449 -19.80 -5.42 13.63
C SER A 449 -18.29 -5.22 13.75
N THR A 450 -17.60 -4.94 12.63
CA THR A 450 -16.14 -4.77 12.60
C THR A 450 -15.68 -3.46 11.97
N GLY A 451 -16.54 -2.77 11.21
CA GLY A 451 -16.17 -1.56 10.47
C GLY A 451 -15.36 -1.81 9.19
N ILE A 452 -15.17 -3.08 8.80
CA ILE A 452 -14.29 -3.49 7.70
C ILE A 452 -15.06 -3.50 6.38
N VAL A 453 -14.53 -2.81 5.37
CA VAL A 453 -14.98 -2.92 3.97
C VAL A 453 -14.57 -4.28 3.41
N LEU A 454 -15.51 -4.98 2.79
CA LEU A 454 -15.22 -6.26 2.15
C LEU A 454 -14.59 -6.03 0.77
N ASN A 455 -13.45 -6.67 0.50
CA ASN A 455 -12.90 -6.69 -0.87
C ASN A 455 -13.87 -7.40 -1.83
N ASN A 456 -13.69 -7.14 -3.13
CA ASN A 456 -14.27 -7.96 -4.20
C ASN A 456 -13.19 -8.62 -5.06
N GLU A 457 -12.11 -9.11 -4.44
CA GLU A 457 -10.95 -9.61 -5.16
C GLU A 457 -11.23 -10.86 -6.01
N MET A 458 -12.33 -11.58 -5.74
CA MET A 458 -12.76 -12.68 -6.60
C MET A 458 -13.12 -12.20 -8.02
N ASP A 459 -13.36 -10.90 -8.22
CA ASP A 459 -13.53 -10.31 -9.56
C ASP A 459 -12.30 -10.45 -10.45
N ASP A 460 -11.12 -10.62 -9.87
CA ASP A 460 -9.91 -10.69 -10.68
C ASP A 460 -9.69 -12.08 -11.30
N PHE A 461 -10.49 -13.10 -10.92
CA PHE A 461 -10.51 -14.38 -11.61
C PHE A 461 -11.28 -14.35 -12.93
N SER A 462 -10.87 -15.22 -13.86
CA SER A 462 -11.68 -15.59 -15.03
C SER A 462 -12.74 -16.62 -14.65
N VAL A 463 -13.94 -16.50 -15.25
CA VAL A 463 -15.04 -17.46 -15.09
C VAL A 463 -15.37 -18.09 -16.44
N PRO A 464 -15.42 -19.43 -16.59
CA PRO A 464 -15.61 -20.08 -17.89
C PRO A 464 -16.85 -19.65 -18.66
N ALA A 465 -17.94 -19.35 -17.96
CA ALA A 465 -19.22 -18.95 -18.55
C ALA A 465 -19.35 -17.43 -18.77
N GLU A 466 -18.35 -16.63 -18.41
CA GLU A 466 -18.42 -15.17 -18.54
C GLU A 466 -18.33 -14.74 -20.00
N ILE A 467 -19.26 -13.87 -20.42
CA ILE A 467 -19.17 -13.15 -21.69
C ILE A 467 -18.72 -11.73 -21.36
N THR A 468 -17.48 -11.45 -21.73
CA THR A 468 -16.79 -10.20 -21.42
C THR A 468 -17.05 -9.15 -22.51
N PRO A 469 -16.95 -7.84 -22.21
CA PRO A 469 -17.16 -6.79 -23.22
C PRO A 469 -16.20 -6.86 -24.41
N ASP A 470 -14.99 -7.38 -24.21
CA ASP A 470 -13.99 -7.63 -25.26
C ASP A 470 -14.32 -8.85 -26.14
N ARG A 471 -15.33 -9.65 -25.76
CA ARG A 471 -15.81 -10.87 -26.43
C ARG A 471 -14.74 -11.94 -26.65
N LEU A 472 -13.66 -11.89 -25.88
CA LEU A 472 -12.62 -12.92 -25.88
C LEU A 472 -12.94 -14.02 -24.87
N PRO A 473 -12.44 -15.25 -25.09
CA PRO A 473 -12.63 -16.32 -24.13
C PRO A 473 -11.93 -16.01 -22.79
N PRO A 474 -12.52 -16.39 -21.65
CA PRO A 474 -11.89 -16.31 -20.33
C PRO A 474 -10.56 -17.09 -20.26
N ALA A 475 -9.60 -16.59 -19.48
CA ALA A 475 -8.25 -17.19 -19.38
C ALA A 475 -8.22 -18.39 -18.43
N PRO A 476 -7.91 -19.63 -18.90
CA PRO A 476 -7.94 -20.81 -18.04
C PRO A 476 -6.91 -20.82 -16.91
N THR A 477 -5.76 -20.18 -17.13
CA THR A 477 -4.69 -20.01 -16.12
C THR A 477 -5.20 -19.30 -14.86
N ASN A 478 -6.20 -18.44 -15.03
CA ASN A 478 -6.77 -17.60 -13.99
C ASN A 478 -8.21 -18.02 -13.65
N PHE A 479 -8.62 -19.27 -13.85
CA PHE A 479 -9.89 -19.78 -13.32
C PHE A 479 -9.88 -19.93 -11.80
N ILE A 480 -11.06 -19.77 -11.19
CA ILE A 480 -11.26 -19.90 -9.73
C ILE A 480 -11.01 -21.34 -9.28
N GLU A 481 -10.16 -21.48 -8.28
CA GLU A 481 -9.96 -22.71 -7.52
C GLU A 481 -9.82 -22.36 -6.03
N PRO A 482 -10.31 -23.19 -5.08
CA PRO A 482 -10.11 -22.98 -3.66
C PRO A 482 -8.66 -22.67 -3.27
N ASN A 483 -8.44 -21.66 -2.42
CA ASN A 483 -7.13 -21.15 -1.97
C ASN A 483 -6.24 -20.51 -3.05
N LYS A 484 -6.66 -20.47 -4.31
CA LYS A 484 -5.90 -19.83 -5.38
C LYS A 484 -5.93 -18.32 -5.21
N ARG A 485 -4.88 -17.64 -5.66
CA ARG A 485 -4.83 -16.16 -5.75
C ARG A 485 -5.17 -15.71 -7.17
N PRO A 486 -6.01 -14.67 -7.33
CA PRO A 486 -6.28 -14.12 -8.65
C PRO A 486 -5.07 -13.32 -9.18
N LEU A 487 -4.90 -13.31 -10.50
CA LEU A 487 -3.93 -12.47 -11.22
C LEU A 487 -4.12 -10.99 -10.84
N SER A 488 -3.05 -10.19 -10.86
CA SER A 488 -3.09 -8.78 -10.48
C SER A 488 -2.27 -7.89 -11.42
N SER A 489 -2.64 -6.61 -11.54
CA SER A 489 -1.84 -5.58 -12.24
C SER A 489 -0.91 -4.78 -11.33
N MET A 490 -0.86 -5.05 -10.02
CA MET A 490 -0.06 -4.29 -9.06
C MET A 490 1.45 -4.43 -9.31
N THR A 491 2.17 -3.30 -9.41
CA THR A 491 3.61 -3.27 -9.76
C THR A 491 4.43 -2.45 -8.75
N PRO A 492 4.57 -2.90 -7.48
CA PRO A 492 5.53 -2.30 -6.57
C PRO A 492 6.96 -2.73 -6.95
N LEU A 493 7.87 -1.78 -7.06
CA LEU A 493 9.26 -1.97 -7.46
C LEU A 493 10.23 -1.30 -6.48
N VAL A 494 11.34 -1.98 -6.22
CA VAL A 494 12.60 -1.39 -5.76
C VAL A 494 13.61 -1.51 -6.90
N ILE A 495 14.36 -0.45 -7.16
CA ILE A 495 15.29 -0.35 -8.29
C ILE A 495 16.69 -0.14 -7.74
N THR A 496 17.62 -0.96 -8.21
CA THR A 496 19.04 -0.86 -7.87
C THR A 496 19.89 -0.67 -9.11
N LYS A 497 21.09 -0.10 -8.93
CA LYS A 497 22.12 0.00 -9.96
C LYS A 497 23.46 -0.33 -9.31
N ASP A 498 24.21 -1.25 -9.91
CA ASP A 498 25.49 -1.72 -9.38
C ASP A 498 25.40 -2.23 -7.92
N GLY A 499 24.24 -2.82 -7.57
CA GLY A 499 23.94 -3.33 -6.22
C GLY A 499 23.43 -2.27 -5.22
N GLU A 500 23.47 -0.99 -5.57
CA GLU A 500 23.05 0.12 -4.71
C GLU A 500 21.60 0.53 -4.97
N PHE A 501 20.89 0.96 -3.92
CA PHE A 501 19.53 1.49 -4.07
C PHE A 501 19.53 2.79 -4.90
N VAL A 502 18.63 2.86 -5.89
CA VAL A 502 18.42 4.05 -6.71
C VAL A 502 17.00 4.56 -6.58
N ALA A 503 15.99 3.69 -6.50
CA ALA A 503 14.62 4.15 -6.35
C ALA A 503 13.65 3.12 -5.76
N ALA A 504 12.56 3.64 -5.19
CA ALA A 504 11.33 2.89 -4.91
C ALA A 504 10.21 3.52 -5.73
N LEU A 505 9.45 2.70 -6.45
CA LEU A 505 8.45 3.13 -7.41
C LEU A 505 7.27 2.16 -7.40
N GLY A 506 6.08 2.67 -7.61
CA GLY A 506 4.91 1.87 -7.91
C GLY A 506 3.69 2.75 -8.06
N GLY A 507 2.53 2.14 -8.29
CA GLY A 507 1.34 2.92 -8.54
C GLY A 507 0.06 2.25 -8.08
N ALA A 508 -0.97 3.08 -8.07
CA ALA A 508 -2.35 2.70 -7.85
C ALA A 508 -3.24 2.95 -9.06
N GLY A 509 -4.33 2.20 -9.25
CA GLY A 509 -5.27 2.36 -10.38
C GLY A 509 -5.55 1.12 -11.24
N GLY A 510 -5.54 -0.08 -10.65
CA GLY A 510 -5.83 -1.34 -11.35
C GLY A 510 -4.96 -1.54 -12.60
N MET A 511 -5.58 -1.88 -13.74
CA MET A 511 -4.86 -2.09 -15.00
C MET A 511 -4.04 -0.88 -15.50
N HIS A 512 -4.28 0.32 -14.98
CA HIS A 512 -3.49 1.52 -15.30
C HIS A 512 -2.13 1.58 -14.58
N ILE A 513 -1.89 0.71 -13.59
CA ILE A 513 -0.65 0.66 -12.81
C ILE A 513 0.55 0.35 -13.72
N ILE A 514 0.51 -0.73 -14.50
CA ILE A 514 1.66 -1.16 -15.32
C ILE A 514 2.07 -0.06 -16.32
N PRO A 515 1.15 0.53 -17.13
CA PRO A 515 1.50 1.63 -18.03
C PRO A 515 2.06 2.86 -17.32
N ALA A 516 1.54 3.22 -16.14
CA ALA A 516 1.99 4.41 -15.43
C ALA A 516 3.37 4.23 -14.82
N VAL A 517 3.64 3.08 -14.20
CA VAL A 517 4.95 2.74 -13.63
C VAL A 517 6.02 2.68 -14.74
N LEU A 518 5.70 2.10 -15.90
CA LEU A 518 6.55 2.14 -17.09
C LEU A 518 6.90 3.57 -17.51
N GLN A 519 5.90 4.44 -17.67
CA GLN A 519 6.12 5.82 -18.10
C GLN A 519 6.95 6.63 -17.10
N VAL A 520 6.68 6.50 -15.79
CA VAL A 520 7.46 7.22 -14.77
C VAL A 520 8.91 6.70 -14.72
N PHE A 521 9.13 5.40 -14.87
CA PHE A 521 10.47 4.83 -14.99
C PHE A 521 11.22 5.39 -16.21
N LEU A 522 10.61 5.32 -17.40
CA LEU A 522 11.21 5.83 -18.64
C LEU A 522 11.51 7.34 -18.52
N ASN A 523 10.57 8.13 -18.02
CA ASN A 523 10.74 9.56 -17.82
C ASN A 523 11.93 9.87 -16.91
N CYS A 524 12.02 9.19 -15.76
CA CYS A 524 13.04 9.48 -14.76
C CYS A 524 14.42 8.94 -15.15
N PHE A 525 14.51 7.69 -15.60
CA PHE A 525 15.78 6.96 -15.72
C PHE A 525 16.32 6.85 -17.14
N VAL A 526 15.49 7.11 -18.15
CA VAL A 526 15.87 7.03 -19.57
C VAL A 526 15.86 8.41 -20.21
N LEU A 527 14.85 9.23 -19.90
CA LEU A 527 14.74 10.61 -20.38
C LEU A 527 15.38 11.64 -19.43
N ASN A 528 15.93 11.19 -18.31
CA ASN A 528 16.60 12.02 -17.31
C ASN A 528 15.74 13.20 -16.81
N MET A 529 14.41 13.03 -16.78
CA MET A 529 13.51 14.04 -16.22
C MET A 529 13.69 14.09 -14.71
N LYS A 530 13.56 15.29 -14.13
CA LYS A 530 13.57 15.44 -12.66
C LYS A 530 12.44 14.60 -12.06
N PRO A 531 12.60 14.01 -10.86
CA PRO A 531 11.59 13.10 -10.27
C PRO A 531 10.16 13.67 -10.26
N LYS A 532 10.02 14.95 -9.87
CA LYS A 532 8.72 15.66 -9.89
C LYS A 532 8.09 15.66 -11.29
N GLN A 533 8.87 16.12 -12.26
CA GLN A 533 8.45 16.22 -13.66
C GLN A 533 8.10 14.85 -14.25
N ALA A 534 8.80 13.79 -13.86
CA ALA A 534 8.53 12.43 -14.31
C ALA A 534 7.16 11.92 -13.85
N VAL A 535 6.77 12.19 -12.60
CA VAL A 535 5.46 11.84 -12.02
C VAL A 535 4.32 12.71 -12.56
N GLU A 536 4.58 14.01 -12.77
CA GLU A 536 3.60 14.98 -13.26
C GLU A 536 3.34 14.88 -14.76
N SER A 537 4.25 14.26 -15.52
CA SER A 537 4.09 14.08 -16.95
C SER A 537 2.75 13.41 -17.30
N ALA A 538 2.07 13.95 -18.31
CA ALA A 538 0.82 13.38 -18.80
C ALA A 538 1.05 11.96 -19.33
N ARG A 539 0.18 11.04 -18.94
CA ARG A 539 0.29 9.62 -19.28
C ARG A 539 -0.74 9.20 -20.33
N ILE A 540 -0.39 8.13 -21.02
CA ILE A 540 -1.30 7.36 -21.85
C ILE A 540 -1.49 5.95 -21.30
N TYR A 541 -2.57 5.30 -21.70
CA TYR A 541 -2.94 3.96 -21.29
C TYR A 541 -3.50 3.20 -22.47
N HIS A 542 -3.23 1.90 -22.52
CA HIS A 542 -3.85 0.98 -23.47
C HIS A 542 -4.28 -0.30 -22.75
N ARG A 543 -5.27 -1.01 -23.30
CA ARG A 543 -5.84 -2.22 -22.69
C ARG A 543 -5.91 -3.41 -23.64
N LEU A 544 -5.27 -3.29 -24.80
CA LEU A 544 -5.42 -4.13 -26.01
C LEU A 544 -6.83 -4.04 -26.63
N ILE A 545 -7.88 -4.28 -25.83
CA ILE A 545 -9.29 -4.13 -26.23
C ILE A 545 -10.03 -3.27 -25.20
N PRO A 546 -10.76 -2.21 -25.62
CA PRO A 546 -10.83 -1.69 -26.99
C PRO A 546 -9.45 -1.19 -27.47
N ASN A 547 -9.23 -1.16 -28.79
CA ASN A 547 -7.98 -0.71 -29.41
C ASN A 547 -7.91 0.82 -29.43
N VAL A 548 -7.97 1.41 -28.24
CA VAL A 548 -8.07 2.85 -28.02
C VAL A 548 -7.00 3.26 -27.02
N VAL A 549 -6.21 4.27 -27.39
CA VAL A 549 -5.27 4.93 -26.50
C VAL A 549 -6.04 5.91 -25.64
N SER A 550 -6.16 5.57 -24.36
CA SER A 550 -6.67 6.50 -23.37
C SER A 550 -5.56 7.46 -22.97
N TYR A 551 -5.84 8.76 -22.88
CA TYR A 551 -4.86 9.77 -22.50
C TYR A 551 -5.37 10.70 -21.42
N GLU A 552 -4.46 11.14 -20.55
CA GLU A 552 -4.79 12.07 -19.47
C GLU A 552 -5.11 13.47 -20.02
N ASN A 553 -6.21 14.01 -19.51
CA ASN A 553 -6.61 15.40 -19.68
C ASN A 553 -7.33 15.81 -18.38
N PHE A 554 -6.54 16.17 -17.38
CA PHE A 554 -6.99 16.21 -15.98
C PHE A 554 -6.48 17.45 -15.26
N THR A 555 -7.30 17.97 -14.34
CA THR A 555 -6.88 19.02 -13.41
C THR A 555 -6.62 18.39 -12.05
N ALA A 556 -5.36 18.45 -11.61
CA ALA A 556 -4.89 17.93 -10.33
C ALA A 556 -5.51 18.63 -9.13
N ILE A 557 -5.39 18.01 -7.95
CA ILE A 557 -5.97 18.55 -6.70
C ILE A 557 -5.35 19.91 -6.36
N ASN A 558 -4.09 20.12 -6.73
CA ASN A 558 -3.39 21.39 -6.57
C ASN A 558 -3.81 22.47 -7.60
N GLY A 559 -4.67 22.14 -8.57
CA GLY A 559 -5.14 23.03 -9.63
C GLY A 559 -4.35 22.95 -10.94
N ASP A 560 -3.24 22.22 -10.98
CA ASP A 560 -2.42 22.10 -12.19
C ASP A 560 -3.12 21.28 -13.27
N HIS A 561 -3.02 21.74 -14.51
CA HIS A 561 -3.54 20.99 -15.65
C HIS A 561 -2.48 20.05 -16.22
N ILE A 562 -2.83 18.76 -16.28
CA ILE A 562 -2.00 17.71 -16.84
C ILE A 562 -2.70 17.14 -18.09
N GLY A 563 -2.10 17.38 -19.25
CA GLY A 563 -2.66 16.99 -20.54
C GLY A 563 -1.61 16.57 -21.54
N VAL A 564 -1.97 15.65 -22.43
CA VAL A 564 -1.16 15.33 -23.62
C VAL A 564 -1.33 16.46 -24.65
N SER A 565 -0.21 16.96 -25.20
CA SER A 565 -0.21 18.07 -26.18
C SER A 565 -0.95 17.70 -27.47
N GLU A 566 -1.48 18.72 -28.16
CA GLU A 566 -2.12 18.52 -29.48
C GLU A 566 -1.17 17.90 -30.49
N ASP A 567 0.10 18.32 -30.54
CA ASP A 567 1.10 17.77 -31.46
C ASP A 567 1.29 16.26 -31.25
N THR A 568 1.43 15.81 -30.00
CA THR A 568 1.53 14.38 -29.68
C THR A 568 0.25 13.64 -30.09
N LYS A 569 -0.93 14.23 -29.88
CA LYS A 569 -2.20 13.62 -30.29
C LYS A 569 -2.32 13.50 -31.80
N MET A 570 -1.97 14.55 -32.55
CA MET A 570 -1.93 14.52 -34.01
C MET A 570 -0.95 13.46 -34.52
N PHE A 571 0.26 13.41 -33.95
CA PHE A 571 1.29 12.43 -34.31
C PHE A 571 0.81 10.98 -34.15
N LEU A 572 0.07 10.69 -33.07
CA LEU A 572 -0.49 9.36 -32.81
C LEU A 572 -1.67 9.07 -33.76
N ALA A 573 -2.55 10.05 -33.99
CA ALA A 573 -3.70 9.92 -34.88
C ALA A 573 -3.28 9.67 -36.34
N GLU A 574 -2.22 10.34 -36.82
CA GLU A 574 -1.64 10.12 -38.16
C GLU A 574 -1.11 8.68 -38.36
N ARG A 575 -0.81 7.97 -37.27
CA ARG A 575 -0.38 6.57 -37.26
C ARG A 575 -1.54 5.60 -37.05
N GLY A 576 -2.78 6.11 -37.02
CA GLY A 576 -4.00 5.31 -36.90
C GLY A 576 -4.46 5.02 -35.48
N HIS A 577 -3.84 5.62 -34.44
CA HIS A 577 -4.31 5.42 -33.07
C HIS A 577 -5.63 6.17 -32.83
N GLU A 578 -6.65 5.46 -32.35
CA GLU A 578 -7.84 6.09 -31.80
C GLU A 578 -7.55 6.62 -30.40
N LEU A 579 -7.83 7.90 -30.15
CA LEU A 579 -7.48 8.58 -28.91
C LEU A 579 -8.75 8.95 -28.12
N LYS A 580 -8.74 8.66 -26.81
CA LYS A 580 -9.84 9.03 -25.91
C LYS A 580 -9.33 9.67 -24.63
N ALA A 581 -9.83 10.87 -24.31
CA ALA A 581 -9.51 11.51 -23.05
C ALA A 581 -10.11 10.74 -21.86
N VAL A 582 -9.37 10.70 -20.75
CA VAL A 582 -9.85 10.17 -19.46
C VAL A 582 -9.69 11.21 -18.35
N SER A 583 -10.66 11.22 -17.43
CA SER A 583 -10.73 12.13 -16.28
C SER A 583 -10.20 11.52 -14.97
N GLY A 584 -9.50 10.40 -15.09
CA GLY A 584 -8.85 9.65 -14.01
C GLY A 584 -7.84 8.66 -14.59
N GLY A 585 -6.85 8.30 -13.80
CA GLY A 585 -5.74 7.44 -14.20
C GLY A 585 -5.07 6.83 -12.97
N ALA A 586 -3.84 6.35 -13.15
CA ALA A 586 -3.08 5.80 -12.04
C ALA A 586 -2.49 6.91 -11.13
N ILE A 587 -2.16 6.59 -9.89
CA ILE A 587 -1.49 7.47 -8.92
C ILE A 587 -0.13 6.86 -8.61
N VAL A 588 0.97 7.55 -8.89
CA VAL A 588 2.34 7.00 -8.77
C VAL A 588 3.13 7.66 -7.63
N GLN A 589 3.72 6.85 -6.75
CA GLN A 589 4.65 7.36 -5.73
C GLN A 589 6.07 7.02 -6.16
N LEU A 590 7.00 7.95 -5.93
CA LEU A 590 8.39 7.79 -6.34
C LEU A 590 9.33 8.31 -5.25
N ILE A 591 10.32 7.50 -4.89
CA ILE A 591 11.50 7.95 -4.15
C ILE A 591 12.73 7.66 -4.99
N VAL A 592 13.60 8.65 -5.19
CA VAL A 592 14.88 8.50 -5.88
C VAL A 592 16.03 8.86 -4.94
N GLN A 593 17.11 8.09 -5.00
CA GLN A 593 18.38 8.44 -4.38
C GLN A 593 19.31 9.05 -5.43
N SER A 594 19.79 10.25 -5.16
CA SER A 594 20.85 10.90 -5.93
C SER A 594 22.13 10.98 -5.09
N PHE A 595 23.27 10.80 -5.72
CA PHE A 595 24.55 11.13 -5.11
C PHE A 595 24.87 12.56 -5.52
N LYS A 596 25.15 13.45 -4.56
CA LYS A 596 25.70 14.76 -4.90
C LYS A 596 26.98 14.50 -5.69
N GLU A 597 27.06 14.99 -6.92
CA GLU A 597 28.34 15.12 -7.61
C GLU A 597 29.24 15.91 -6.64
N GLU A 598 30.36 15.31 -6.23
CA GLU A 598 31.42 16.09 -5.63
C GLU A 598 31.76 17.14 -6.66
N LYS A 599 31.37 18.40 -6.42
CA LYS A 599 31.84 19.50 -7.24
C LYS A 599 33.35 19.34 -7.32
N GLU A 600 33.90 19.28 -8.53
CA GLU A 600 35.30 19.55 -8.81
C GLU A 600 35.59 21.04 -8.48
N ASP A 601 35.43 21.43 -7.21
CA ASP A 601 35.86 22.74 -6.72
C ASP A 601 37.30 22.59 -6.21
N GLU A 602 38.21 23.02 -7.08
CA GLU A 602 39.54 23.56 -6.82
C GLU A 602 40.59 22.62 -6.21
N MET A 603 41.45 22.15 -7.12
CA MET A 603 42.82 21.73 -6.86
C MET A 603 43.64 22.89 -6.26
N ILE A 604 43.45 23.20 -4.97
CA ILE A 604 44.44 23.93 -4.18
C ILE A 604 45.40 22.88 -3.62
N ILE A 605 46.56 22.78 -4.28
CA ILE A 605 47.73 22.09 -3.74
C ILE A 605 48.18 22.89 -2.51
N GLU A 606 47.68 22.52 -1.33
CA GLU A 606 48.32 22.89 -0.08
C GLU A 606 49.23 21.74 0.34
N ILE A 607 50.53 22.00 0.21
CA ILE A 607 51.61 21.08 0.54
C ILE A 607 51.53 20.74 2.04
N GLY A 608 51.17 19.49 2.34
CA GLY A 608 51.64 18.81 3.54
C GLY A 608 50.64 18.63 4.69
N ARG A 609 49.76 17.62 4.59
CA ARG A 609 49.46 16.69 5.69
C ARG A 609 48.56 15.54 5.22
N LYS A 610 49.08 14.31 5.24
CA LYS A 610 48.27 13.09 5.12
C LYS A 610 47.33 12.99 6.33
N ILE A 611 46.05 13.30 6.14
CA ILE A 611 44.98 12.88 7.04
C ILE A 611 44.11 11.89 6.28
N GLY A 612 44.39 10.60 6.47
CA GLY A 612 43.49 9.53 6.05
C GLY A 612 42.26 9.52 6.96
N LYS A 613 41.24 10.30 6.62
CA LYS A 613 39.86 9.99 6.99
C LYS A 613 39.18 9.46 5.74
N LYS A 614 38.93 8.15 5.67
CA LYS A 614 37.89 7.62 4.79
C LYS A 614 36.60 8.34 5.19
N SER A 615 36.16 9.32 4.40
CA SER A 615 34.81 9.83 4.51
C SER A 615 33.87 8.62 4.43
N LYS A 616 32.90 8.52 5.34
CA LYS A 616 31.78 7.60 5.11
C LYS A 616 31.21 7.95 3.74
N PRO A 617 30.96 6.99 2.84
CA PRO A 617 30.31 7.32 1.58
C PRO A 617 29.03 8.10 1.90
N SER A 618 28.87 9.25 1.24
CA SER A 618 27.67 10.06 1.37
C SER A 618 26.46 9.15 1.11
N LYS A 619 25.51 9.07 2.04
CA LYS A 619 24.34 8.18 1.94
C LYS A 619 23.41 8.52 0.76
N GLY A 620 23.77 9.51 -0.07
CA GLY A 620 22.92 10.07 -1.11
C GLY A 620 21.77 10.90 -0.53
N LEU A 621 21.30 11.86 -1.32
CA LEU A 621 20.09 12.63 -1.03
C LEU A 621 18.88 11.84 -1.55
N LEU A 622 17.89 11.62 -0.69
CA LEU A 622 16.61 11.02 -1.07
C LEU A 622 15.65 12.13 -1.48
N THR A 623 14.99 11.98 -2.64
CA THR A 623 13.93 12.85 -3.13
C THR A 623 12.64 12.03 -3.21
N ALA A 624 11.65 12.36 -2.37
CA ALA A 624 10.32 11.74 -2.40
C ALA A 624 9.34 12.65 -3.13
N VAL A 625 8.51 12.04 -3.98
CA VAL A 625 7.51 12.71 -4.81
C VAL A 625 6.18 11.98 -4.65
N CYS A 626 5.13 12.76 -4.38
CA CYS A 626 3.76 12.26 -4.47
C CYS A 626 3.06 12.76 -5.72
N ASP A 627 2.24 11.90 -6.32
CA ASP A 627 1.43 12.27 -7.48
C ASP A 627 0.37 13.33 -7.09
N PRO A 628 0.38 14.53 -7.71
CA PRO A 628 -0.59 15.58 -7.39
C PRO A 628 -2.01 15.26 -7.88
N ARG A 629 -2.20 14.15 -8.61
CA ARG A 629 -3.53 13.70 -9.03
C ARG A 629 -4.41 13.19 -7.88
N LYS A 630 -3.84 13.01 -6.70
CA LYS A 630 -4.53 12.62 -5.46
C LYS A 630 -4.08 13.52 -4.29
N ASP A 631 -4.61 13.25 -3.10
CA ASP A 631 -4.36 14.01 -1.87
C ASP A 631 -3.03 13.65 -1.16
N GLY A 632 -2.11 12.98 -1.86
CA GLY A 632 -0.80 12.58 -1.32
C GLY A 632 0.16 13.75 -1.20
N LYS A 633 0.95 13.78 -0.13
CA LYS A 633 2.10 14.68 0.04
C LYS A 633 3.24 13.90 0.65
N PRO A 634 4.49 14.06 0.19
CA PRO A 634 5.59 13.30 0.75
C PRO A 634 6.05 13.93 2.08
N ALA A 635 6.64 13.12 2.94
CA ALA A 635 7.14 13.55 4.26
C ALA A 635 8.59 13.08 4.46
N ALA A 636 9.34 13.81 5.28
CA ALA A 636 10.77 13.59 5.50
C ALA A 636 11.13 13.54 6.99
N VAL A 637 12.26 12.89 7.27
CA VAL A 637 12.89 12.74 8.60
C VAL A 637 14.01 13.73 8.78
#